data_AF-A0A9D9L8T0-F1
#
_entry.id   AF-A0A9D9L8T0-F1
#
_cell.length_a   1.000
_cell.length_b   1.000
_cell.length_c   1.000
_cell.angle_alpha   90.00
_cell.angle_beta   90.00
_cell.angle_gamma   90.00
#
_symmetry.space_group_name_H-M   'P 1'
#
loop_
_entity.id
_entity.type
_entity.pdbx_description
1 polymer ?
#
loop_
_entity_poly.entity_id
_entity_poly.type
_entity_poly.pdbx_seq_one_letter_code
_entity_poly.pdbx_strand_id
1 'polypeptide(L)'
;DDLHGAAMLDEMELPSHQVTVCTISMSDITSHGLDVTQMKAIHWWMNRPEQKAVLTLRNIRLTDQPYDENKINEQAAEGLNALRITATELQPFVTSPYAQKLASEIAANIALLESEGYFEQKYQLIGGDWMKNLDARMGKARFFATMAGDACLVPVPATLKVLADQIPEGYSPANKPVRLDAARGEGESQQILLFAGEKPLHEVAFACEALSDGAGHAILPELAVTGYVPVRKPTFCSFTTIADFPDPLKPNAPFEVSAYTNQSLWLTCWVPRDATPGLYHGEVTVSSPDLAESLRLLVELQVHSVTLPLLSKLKSAFMYRDVAGSPAYNGANWTQKDSEEFVKLGLKYHICLDASGSSNLLPWDQTYQVSGDGAVTADWTEFDKRVEYWLALGKNTFLGYYMGWYPSVDKIENRETDFQKYRLLGEHLAEKGWQNLFYLYVFDEPAPENSGKIQEMCDWIHDASPANHLVLTSCHNNEAAYVGYANIFCPHIDFYNPAFGAERQAAGDQYWMYTCCGTASSTFPDSWRIDYYGTGHRALGWWLFKYHGEGYLYWAVDYWNINPWLDAETLVGCNGEGTLFYPAPDHQSLPYPCIRTAILRDGFEDYDLLQLLKEKFPATDDPEIQHLLNADGIVDGPQNYNQTGDQD
;
A
#
# COMPACT_ATOMS: atom_id res chain seq x y z
N ASP A 1 52.56 -24.33 17.06
CA ASP A 1 53.34 -25.13 18.01
C ASP A 1 54.81 -24.89 17.71
N ASP A 2 55.57 -24.14 18.50
CA ASP A 2 55.55 -24.08 19.97
C ASP A 2 54.91 -22.84 20.60
N LEU A 3 54.28 -23.10 21.74
CA LEU A 3 53.78 -22.15 22.73
C LEU A 3 54.89 -21.15 23.11
N HIS A 4 54.62 -19.85 22.89
CA HIS A 4 55.19 -18.64 23.53
C HIS A 4 55.41 -17.43 22.60
N GLY A 5 54.89 -17.43 21.37
CA GLY A 5 54.85 -16.21 20.56
C GLY A 5 53.77 -16.28 19.50
N ALA A 6 52.51 -16.10 19.87
CA ALA A 6 51.48 -15.78 18.89
C ALA A 6 51.73 -14.33 18.43
N ALA A 7 52.43 -14.16 17.30
CA ALA A 7 52.45 -12.87 16.63
C ALA A 7 51.05 -12.66 16.04
N MET A 8 50.35 -11.61 16.50
CA MET A 8 49.17 -11.12 15.82
C MET A 8 49.61 -10.62 14.45
N LEU A 9 49.18 -11.29 13.39
CA LEU A 9 49.65 -11.01 12.03
C LEU A 9 48.95 -9.78 11.43
N ASP A 10 47.70 -9.53 11.82
CA ASP A 10 46.91 -8.40 11.34
C ASP A 10 45.72 -8.13 12.28
N GLU A 11 45.17 -6.90 12.23
CA GLU A 11 43.95 -6.48 12.93
C GLU A 11 43.00 -5.81 11.92
N MET A 12 41.77 -6.31 11.82
CA MET A 12 40.77 -5.80 10.89
C MET A 12 39.51 -5.38 11.64
N GLU A 13 39.08 -4.13 11.46
CA GLU A 13 37.75 -3.69 11.88
C GLU A 13 36.70 -4.15 10.87
N LEU A 14 35.70 -4.90 11.35
CA LEU A 14 34.56 -5.31 10.52
C LEU A 14 33.46 -4.23 10.60
N PRO A 15 33.12 -3.55 9.50
CA PRO A 15 32.00 -2.60 9.49
C PRO A 15 30.68 -3.34 9.70
N SER A 16 29.77 -2.73 10.46
CA SER A 16 28.45 -3.31 10.71
C SER A 16 27.63 -3.40 9.41
N HIS A 17 26.87 -4.49 9.27
CA HIS A 17 25.87 -4.70 8.20
C HIS A 17 26.38 -4.85 6.75
N GLN A 18 27.69 -5.10 6.53
CA GLN A 18 28.21 -5.36 5.18
C GLN A 18 28.79 -6.78 5.03
N VAL A 19 28.57 -7.38 3.85
CA VAL A 19 29.29 -8.57 3.42
C VAL A 19 30.72 -8.14 3.06
N THR A 20 31.65 -8.36 3.98
CA THR A 20 33.05 -7.96 3.82
C THR A 20 33.87 -9.15 3.32
N VAL A 21 34.61 -8.97 2.22
CA VAL A 21 35.60 -9.95 1.75
C VAL A 21 36.93 -9.68 2.45
N CYS A 22 37.22 -10.43 3.51
CA CYS A 22 38.52 -10.36 4.17
C CYS A 22 39.56 -11.15 3.36
N THR A 23 40.50 -10.44 2.75
CA THR A 23 41.64 -11.07 2.06
C THR A 23 42.86 -10.97 2.96
N ILE A 24 43.42 -12.12 3.35
CA ILE A 24 44.74 -12.19 4.00
C ILE A 24 45.70 -12.73 2.94
N SER A 25 46.63 -11.89 2.48
CA SER A 25 47.58 -12.27 1.44
C SER A 25 48.55 -13.33 1.96
N MET A 26 48.82 -14.38 1.17
CA MET A 26 49.86 -15.36 1.52
C MET A 26 51.24 -14.73 1.50
N SER A 27 51.46 -13.68 0.69
CA SER A 27 52.71 -12.90 0.73
C SER A 27 52.96 -12.26 2.10
N ASP A 28 51.91 -11.81 2.77
CA ASP A 28 52.01 -11.12 4.06
C ASP A 28 52.20 -12.11 5.20
N ILE A 29 51.56 -13.27 5.12
CA ILE A 29 51.84 -14.38 6.05
C ILE A 29 53.30 -14.84 5.89
N THR A 30 53.77 -14.96 4.65
CA THR A 30 55.15 -15.41 4.35
C THR A 30 56.20 -14.38 4.74
N SER A 31 55.92 -13.08 4.59
CA SER A 31 56.84 -11.99 4.97
C SER A 31 57.10 -11.92 6.49
N HIS A 32 56.17 -12.45 7.29
CA HIS A 32 56.33 -12.63 8.73
C HIS A 32 57.04 -13.93 9.12
N GLY A 33 57.64 -14.63 8.14
CA GLY A 33 58.45 -15.84 8.37
C GLY A 33 57.62 -17.10 8.62
N LEU A 34 56.32 -17.07 8.35
CA LEU A 34 55.43 -18.23 8.46
C LEU A 34 55.31 -18.95 7.12
N ASP A 35 55.60 -20.25 7.12
CA ASP A 35 55.44 -21.09 5.94
C ASP A 35 53.98 -21.57 5.82
N VAL A 36 53.25 -20.96 4.89
CA VAL A 36 51.83 -21.27 4.61
C VAL A 36 51.64 -22.73 4.20
N THR A 37 52.64 -23.40 3.62
CA THR A 37 52.56 -24.80 3.21
C THR A 37 52.63 -25.78 4.38
N GLN A 38 53.13 -25.33 5.53
CA GLN A 38 53.24 -26.08 6.78
C GLN A 38 52.08 -25.79 7.75
N MET A 39 51.20 -24.84 7.42
CA MET A 39 50.07 -24.47 8.27
C MET A 39 49.05 -25.61 8.37
N LYS A 40 48.77 -26.02 9.61
CA LYS A 40 47.80 -27.10 9.91
C LYS A 40 46.44 -26.58 10.38
N ALA A 41 46.39 -25.37 10.93
CA ALA A 41 45.18 -24.74 11.45
C ALA A 41 45.34 -23.22 11.44
N ILE A 42 44.21 -22.51 11.31
CA ILE A 42 44.13 -21.04 11.42
C ILE A 42 43.21 -20.74 12.60
N HIS A 43 43.69 -19.95 13.54
CA HIS A 43 42.94 -19.57 14.74
C HIS A 43 42.57 -18.09 14.65
N TRP A 44 41.28 -17.81 14.65
CA TRP A 44 40.74 -16.45 14.59
C TRP A 44 40.42 -15.99 16.01
N TRP A 45 40.84 -14.79 16.35
CA TRP A 45 40.55 -14.16 17.62
C TRP A 45 39.78 -12.87 17.33
N MET A 46 38.65 -12.70 17.99
CA MET A 46 37.81 -11.51 17.86
C MET A 46 37.53 -11.00 19.26
N ASN A 47 37.64 -9.68 19.46
CA ASN A 47 37.16 -9.07 20.68
C ASN A 47 35.64 -9.26 20.76
N ARG A 48 35.17 -9.78 21.90
CA ARG A 48 33.75 -10.07 22.07
C ARG A 48 32.95 -8.77 21.91
N PRO A 49 32.01 -8.68 20.95
CA PRO A 49 31.21 -7.48 20.79
C PRO A 49 30.34 -7.26 22.04
N GLU A 50 30.11 -6.00 22.40
CA GLU A 50 29.33 -5.62 23.60
C GLU A 50 27.85 -6.08 23.51
N GLN A 51 27.35 -6.35 22.30
CA GLN A 51 26.00 -6.84 22.03
C GLN A 51 26.02 -8.26 21.43
N LYS A 52 24.94 -9.04 21.64
CA LYS A 52 24.80 -10.37 21.01
C LYS A 52 24.68 -10.22 19.49
N ALA A 53 25.71 -10.64 18.76
CA ALA A 53 25.73 -10.70 17.30
C ALA A 53 25.97 -12.14 16.80
N VAL A 54 25.40 -12.48 15.63
CA VAL A 54 25.65 -13.74 14.92
C VAL A 54 26.60 -13.47 13.77
N LEU A 55 27.84 -13.98 13.87
CA LEU A 55 28.83 -13.90 12.80
C LEU A 55 28.69 -15.13 11.88
N THR A 56 28.34 -14.92 10.62
CA THR A 56 28.28 -16.00 9.62
C THR A 56 29.39 -15.81 8.58
N LEU A 57 30.39 -16.68 8.61
CA LEU A 57 31.48 -16.69 7.64
C LEU A 57 31.20 -17.77 6.59
N ARG A 58 31.25 -17.44 5.29
CA ARG A 58 31.07 -18.39 4.19
C ARG A 58 32.22 -18.28 3.20
N ASN A 59 32.65 -19.41 2.63
CA ASN A 59 33.62 -19.49 1.53
C ASN A 59 34.99 -18.82 1.78
N ILE A 60 35.54 -18.91 2.99
CA ILE A 60 36.89 -18.37 3.30
C ILE A 60 37.95 -19.11 2.47
N ARG A 61 38.74 -18.37 1.69
CA ARG A 61 39.87 -18.87 0.90
C ARG A 61 41.09 -17.98 1.14
N LEU A 62 42.24 -18.57 1.50
CA LEU A 62 43.52 -17.87 1.49
C LEU A 62 44.08 -17.87 0.07
N THR A 63 44.36 -16.71 -0.49
CA THR A 63 44.87 -16.59 -1.86
C THR A 63 45.44 -15.19 -2.09
N ASP A 64 46.53 -15.11 -2.87
CA ASP A 64 47.07 -13.84 -3.39
C ASP A 64 46.25 -13.31 -4.59
N GLN A 65 45.31 -14.13 -5.08
CA GLN A 65 44.32 -13.79 -6.09
C GLN A 65 42.93 -14.21 -5.59
N PRO A 66 42.22 -13.33 -4.83
CA PRO A 66 40.86 -13.61 -4.33
C PRO A 66 39.84 -13.70 -5.47
N TYR A 67 40.20 -13.13 -6.61
CA TYR A 67 39.43 -13.15 -7.83
C TYR A 67 39.99 -14.17 -8.81
N ASP A 68 39.12 -15.01 -9.36
CA ASP A 68 39.49 -15.86 -10.49
C ASP A 68 39.65 -14.97 -11.72
N GLU A 69 40.90 -14.72 -12.12
CA GLU A 69 41.26 -13.85 -13.24
C GLU A 69 40.54 -14.26 -14.53
N ASN A 70 40.43 -15.56 -14.81
CA ASN A 70 39.73 -16.04 -16.01
C ASN A 70 38.25 -15.69 -15.94
N LYS A 71 37.62 -15.88 -14.77
CA LYS A 71 36.21 -15.56 -14.55
C LYS A 71 35.94 -14.06 -14.62
N ILE A 72 36.80 -13.22 -14.03
CA ILE A 72 36.65 -11.77 -14.16
C ILE A 72 36.86 -11.32 -15.60
N ASN A 73 37.85 -11.86 -16.30
CA ASN A 73 38.10 -11.49 -17.69
C ASN A 73 36.94 -11.92 -18.59
N GLU A 74 36.34 -13.09 -18.34
CA GLU A 74 35.11 -13.54 -19.02
C GLU A 74 33.94 -12.58 -18.76
N GLN A 75 33.64 -12.27 -17.50
CA GLN A 75 32.58 -11.34 -17.12
C GLN A 75 32.84 -9.90 -17.61
N ALA A 76 34.10 -9.46 -17.64
CA ALA A 76 34.50 -8.17 -18.17
C ALA A 76 34.30 -8.11 -19.69
N ALA A 77 34.51 -9.21 -20.41
CA ALA A 77 34.24 -9.28 -21.85
C ALA A 77 32.74 -9.15 -22.14
N GLU A 78 31.88 -9.79 -21.33
CA GLU A 78 30.42 -9.62 -21.42
C GLU A 78 30.00 -8.17 -21.14
N GLY A 79 30.48 -7.58 -20.04
CA GLY A 79 30.21 -6.19 -19.68
C GLY A 79 30.69 -5.20 -20.73
N LEU A 80 31.87 -5.43 -21.33
CA LEU A 80 32.42 -4.62 -22.39
C LEU A 80 31.55 -4.68 -23.66
N ASN A 81 31.04 -5.85 -24.01
CA ASN A 81 30.13 -6.01 -25.14
C ASN A 81 28.84 -5.23 -24.92
N ALA A 82 28.23 -5.35 -23.73
CA ALA A 82 27.04 -4.58 -23.36
C ALA A 82 27.28 -3.07 -23.48
N LEU A 83 28.36 -2.56 -22.87
CA LEU A 83 28.73 -1.14 -22.92
C LEU A 83 28.93 -0.62 -24.35
N ARG A 84 29.55 -1.41 -25.24
CA ARG A 84 29.78 -1.01 -26.65
C ARG A 84 28.48 -0.98 -27.46
N ILE A 85 27.58 -1.94 -27.23
CA ILE A 85 26.23 -1.92 -27.82
C ILE A 85 25.50 -0.67 -27.36
N THR A 86 25.45 -0.45 -26.05
CA THR A 86 24.80 0.72 -25.45
C THR A 86 25.41 2.04 -25.95
N ALA A 87 26.73 2.15 -26.07
CA ALA A 87 27.41 3.33 -26.61
C ALA A 87 26.97 3.65 -28.04
N THR A 88 26.71 2.61 -28.85
CA THR A 88 26.23 2.74 -30.23
C THR A 88 24.77 3.20 -30.24
N GLU A 89 23.92 2.58 -29.43
CA GLU A 89 22.51 2.95 -29.28
C GLU A 89 22.31 4.35 -28.71
N LEU A 90 23.26 4.83 -27.88
CA LEU A 90 23.21 6.15 -27.28
C LEU A 90 23.51 7.27 -28.28
N GLN A 91 24.30 7.00 -29.34
CA GLN A 91 24.78 8.02 -30.30
C GLN A 91 23.70 9.00 -30.80
N PRO A 92 22.49 8.55 -31.22
CA PRO A 92 21.46 9.46 -31.71
C PRO A 92 20.99 10.49 -30.68
N PHE A 93 21.18 10.21 -29.39
CA PHE A 93 20.69 11.01 -28.27
C PHE A 93 21.77 11.91 -27.65
N VAL A 94 23.04 11.84 -28.09
CA VAL A 94 24.19 12.64 -27.58
C VAL A 94 24.09 14.13 -27.96
N THR A 95 22.89 14.61 -28.22
CA THR A 95 22.52 16.01 -28.26
C THR A 95 22.04 16.52 -26.90
N SER A 96 21.57 15.65 -26.01
CA SER A 96 21.10 16.03 -24.67
C SER A 96 22.23 16.00 -23.63
N PRO A 97 22.21 16.90 -22.62
CA PRO A 97 23.21 16.91 -21.55
C PRO A 97 23.33 15.57 -20.80
N TYR A 98 22.19 14.90 -20.55
CA TYR A 98 22.18 13.59 -19.91
C TYR A 98 22.90 12.54 -20.74
N ALA A 99 22.61 12.47 -22.05
CA ALA A 99 23.23 11.48 -22.93
C ALA A 99 24.73 11.74 -23.12
N GLN A 100 25.18 13.00 -23.11
CA GLN A 100 26.61 13.35 -23.13
C GLN A 100 27.33 12.92 -21.86
N LYS A 101 26.70 13.13 -20.69
CA LYS A 101 27.20 12.63 -19.41
C LYS A 101 27.29 11.10 -19.43
N LEU A 102 26.23 10.41 -19.82
CA LEU A 102 26.20 8.96 -19.88
C LEU A 102 27.23 8.39 -20.87
N ALA A 103 27.42 9.02 -22.03
CA ALA A 103 28.44 8.63 -22.99
C ALA A 103 29.86 8.73 -22.40
N SER A 104 30.12 9.76 -21.60
CA SER A 104 31.39 9.94 -20.89
C SER A 104 31.61 8.88 -19.82
N GLU A 105 30.57 8.54 -19.05
CA GLU A 105 30.60 7.45 -18.06
C GLU A 105 30.84 6.08 -18.72
N ILE A 106 30.12 5.79 -19.82
CA ILE A 106 30.30 4.55 -20.60
C ILE A 106 31.74 4.46 -21.12
N ALA A 107 32.29 5.54 -21.68
CA ALA A 107 33.67 5.55 -22.16
C ALA A 107 34.69 5.27 -21.05
N ALA A 108 34.49 5.84 -19.85
CA ALA A 108 35.34 5.56 -18.69
C ALA A 108 35.23 4.10 -18.23
N ASN A 109 34.03 3.53 -18.23
CA ASN A 109 33.80 2.14 -17.85
C ASN A 109 34.36 1.15 -18.88
N ILE A 110 34.28 1.46 -20.17
CA ILE A 110 34.95 0.70 -21.23
C ILE A 110 36.47 0.69 -20.98
N ALA A 111 37.07 1.85 -20.73
CA ALA A 111 38.50 1.95 -20.44
C ALA A 111 38.90 1.16 -19.19
N LEU A 112 38.06 1.14 -18.14
CA LEU A 112 38.29 0.33 -16.95
C LEU A 112 38.28 -1.17 -17.28
N LEU A 113 37.27 -1.65 -18.02
CA LEU A 113 37.17 -3.08 -18.35
C LEU A 113 38.29 -3.55 -19.29
N GLU A 114 38.77 -2.68 -20.19
CA GLU A 114 39.90 -2.95 -21.10
C GLU A 114 41.28 -2.88 -20.41
N SER A 115 41.39 -2.22 -19.25
CA SER A 115 42.67 -2.06 -18.57
C SER A 115 43.29 -3.39 -18.10
N GLU A 116 44.62 -3.50 -18.10
CA GLU A 116 45.32 -4.60 -17.44
C GLU A 116 45.39 -4.35 -15.92
N GLY A 117 45.11 -5.36 -15.09
CA GLY A 117 44.96 -5.20 -13.64
C GLY A 117 43.56 -4.69 -13.22
N TYR A 118 43.42 -4.18 -11.99
CA TYR A 118 42.16 -3.62 -11.44
C TYR A 118 41.01 -4.62 -11.26
N PHE A 119 41.32 -5.88 -10.92
CA PHE A 119 40.33 -6.95 -10.76
C PHE A 119 39.21 -6.62 -9.77
N GLU A 120 39.51 -5.97 -8.66
CA GLU A 120 38.51 -5.55 -7.68
C GLU A 120 37.55 -4.51 -8.27
N GLN A 121 38.06 -3.47 -8.93
CA GLN A 121 37.23 -2.42 -9.53
C GLN A 121 36.37 -2.97 -10.68
N LYS A 122 36.92 -3.89 -11.49
CA LYS A 122 36.15 -4.59 -12.53
C LYS A 122 35.03 -5.41 -11.91
N TYR A 123 35.35 -6.20 -10.88
CA TYR A 123 34.37 -7.01 -10.16
C TYR A 123 33.26 -6.14 -9.55
N GLN A 124 33.63 -5.01 -8.93
CA GLN A 124 32.70 -4.04 -8.36
C GLN A 124 31.81 -3.39 -9.42
N LEU A 125 32.36 -3.02 -10.59
CA LEU A 125 31.56 -2.45 -11.68
C LEU A 125 30.58 -3.49 -12.24
N ILE A 126 31.06 -4.69 -12.57
CA ILE A 126 30.26 -5.75 -13.21
C ILE A 126 29.16 -6.25 -12.28
N GLY A 127 29.47 -6.47 -11.00
CA GLY A 127 28.50 -6.91 -9.99
C GLY A 127 27.69 -5.76 -9.37
N GLY A 128 28.04 -4.51 -9.69
CA GLY A 128 27.54 -3.31 -9.06
C GLY A 128 26.27 -2.76 -9.65
N ASP A 129 25.75 -1.74 -8.98
CA ASP A 129 24.51 -1.04 -9.34
C ASP A 129 24.57 -0.41 -10.74
N TRP A 130 25.74 0.14 -11.11
CA TRP A 130 25.89 0.86 -12.38
C TRP A 130 25.57 -0.04 -13.59
N MET A 131 26.13 -1.25 -13.64
CA MET A 131 25.87 -2.21 -14.73
C MET A 131 24.46 -2.80 -14.66
N LYS A 132 23.94 -3.05 -13.44
CA LYS A 132 22.56 -3.56 -13.24
C LYS A 132 21.49 -2.59 -13.76
N ASN A 133 21.77 -1.28 -13.72
CA ASN A 133 20.84 -0.24 -14.15
C ASN A 133 21.17 0.37 -15.52
N LEU A 134 21.96 -0.32 -16.36
CA LEU A 134 22.36 0.19 -17.67
C LEU A 134 21.15 0.50 -18.58
N ASP A 135 20.15 -0.38 -18.59
CA ASP A 135 18.92 -0.18 -19.38
C ASP A 135 18.09 1.01 -18.89
N ALA A 136 17.98 1.19 -17.56
CA ALA A 136 17.31 2.34 -16.97
C ALA A 136 18.01 3.65 -17.33
N ARG A 137 19.35 3.67 -17.34
CA ARG A 137 20.14 4.82 -17.80
C ARG A 137 19.89 5.14 -19.27
N MET A 138 19.77 4.11 -20.11
CA MET A 138 19.39 4.30 -21.51
C MET A 138 17.96 4.82 -21.67
N GLY A 139 17.02 4.34 -20.85
CA GLY A 139 15.66 4.89 -20.77
C GLY A 139 15.67 6.39 -20.48
N LYS A 140 16.45 6.83 -19.48
CA LYS A 140 16.63 8.26 -19.17
C LYS A 140 17.23 9.04 -20.34
N ALA A 141 18.26 8.50 -21.00
CA ALA A 141 18.87 9.18 -22.15
C ALA A 141 17.86 9.41 -23.28
N ARG A 142 17.03 8.40 -23.58
CA ARG A 142 15.94 8.53 -24.56
C ARG A 142 14.91 9.58 -24.13
N PHE A 143 14.47 9.53 -22.87
CA PHE A 143 13.46 10.45 -22.34
C PHE A 143 13.95 11.91 -22.36
N PHE A 144 15.10 12.19 -21.75
CA PHE A 144 15.63 13.56 -21.65
C PHE A 144 16.07 14.14 -23.00
N ALA A 145 16.35 13.30 -24.01
CA ALA A 145 16.59 13.78 -25.37
C ALA A 145 15.34 14.34 -26.07
N THR A 146 14.14 14.00 -25.58
CA THR A 146 12.86 14.50 -26.12
C THR A 146 12.29 15.68 -25.33
N MET A 147 12.93 16.06 -24.22
CA MET A 147 12.51 17.19 -23.39
C MET A 147 12.93 18.52 -24.03
N ALA A 148 11.98 19.46 -24.16
CA ALA A 148 12.22 20.74 -24.85
C ALA A 148 12.78 21.86 -23.95
N GLY A 149 12.76 21.69 -22.63
CA GLY A 149 13.18 22.71 -21.65
C GLY A 149 13.82 22.09 -20.40
N ASP A 150 13.95 22.87 -19.34
CA ASP A 150 14.60 22.43 -18.09
C ASP A 150 13.72 21.51 -17.22
N ALA A 151 12.43 21.39 -17.55
CA ALA A 151 11.50 20.51 -16.87
C ALA A 151 10.31 20.15 -17.79
N CYS A 152 9.58 19.09 -17.46
CA CYS A 152 8.33 18.74 -18.14
C CYS A 152 7.32 18.07 -17.21
N LEU A 153 6.04 18.12 -17.60
CA LEU A 153 4.94 17.44 -16.95
C LEU A 153 4.50 16.26 -17.81
N VAL A 154 4.29 15.11 -17.18
CA VAL A 154 3.80 13.89 -17.85
C VAL A 154 2.66 13.29 -17.03
N PRO A 155 1.39 13.43 -17.47
CA PRO A 155 0.29 12.75 -16.82
C PRO A 155 0.37 11.24 -17.06
N VAL A 156 0.11 10.48 -16.00
CA VAL A 156 0.14 9.01 -15.97
C VAL A 156 -1.03 8.48 -15.13
N PRO A 157 -1.46 7.22 -15.32
CA PRO A 157 -2.50 6.59 -14.51
C PRO A 157 -2.19 6.63 -13.01
N ALA A 158 -3.23 6.78 -12.19
CA ALA A 158 -3.13 6.75 -10.73
C ALA A 158 -2.65 5.39 -10.19
N THR A 159 -2.89 4.31 -10.94
CA THR A 159 -2.48 2.93 -10.62
C THR A 159 -0.97 2.70 -10.77
N LEU A 160 -0.25 3.57 -11.47
CA LEU A 160 1.17 3.42 -11.74
C LEU A 160 2.03 3.94 -10.58
N LYS A 161 2.71 3.03 -9.90
CA LYS A 161 3.68 3.37 -8.83
C LYS A 161 5.06 3.63 -9.44
N VAL A 162 5.41 4.90 -9.60
CA VAL A 162 6.68 5.35 -10.22
C VAL A 162 7.67 5.82 -9.17
N LEU A 163 8.84 5.17 -9.09
CA LEU A 163 9.93 5.62 -8.21
C LEU A 163 10.47 6.98 -8.68
N ALA A 164 11.02 7.79 -7.78
CA ALA A 164 11.53 9.12 -8.09
C ALA A 164 12.62 9.12 -9.18
N ASP A 165 13.36 8.03 -9.36
CA ASP A 165 14.40 7.91 -10.37
C ASP A 165 13.96 7.16 -11.63
N GLN A 166 12.72 6.68 -11.72
CA GLN A 166 12.23 5.92 -12.87
C GLN A 166 11.67 6.83 -13.99
N ILE A 167 11.75 6.33 -15.21
CA ILE A 167 10.95 6.81 -16.35
C ILE A 167 9.92 5.71 -16.63
N PRO A 168 8.60 5.98 -16.57
CA PRO A 168 7.61 4.97 -16.91
C PRO A 168 7.67 4.64 -18.42
N GLU A 169 7.61 3.35 -18.75
CA GLU A 169 7.73 2.86 -20.13
C GLU A 169 6.55 3.34 -21.00
N GLY A 170 6.81 3.70 -22.26
CA GLY A 170 5.77 4.19 -23.19
C GLY A 170 5.37 5.65 -22.99
N TYR A 171 5.87 6.32 -21.95
CA TYR A 171 5.62 7.74 -21.70
C TYR A 171 6.78 8.61 -22.19
N SER A 172 6.44 9.77 -22.73
CA SER A 172 7.38 10.79 -23.17
C SER A 172 6.89 12.18 -22.76
N PRO A 173 7.77 13.19 -22.73
CA PRO A 173 7.38 14.59 -22.63
C PRO A 173 6.45 14.94 -23.81
N ALA A 174 5.15 14.88 -23.57
CA ALA A 174 4.12 15.19 -24.53
C ALA A 174 3.08 16.06 -23.81
N ASN A 175 2.60 17.10 -24.50
CA ASN A 175 1.56 17.98 -23.96
C ASN A 175 0.18 17.31 -24.08
N LYS A 176 0.03 16.13 -23.46
CA LYS A 176 -1.25 15.42 -23.36
C LYS A 176 -2.03 16.01 -22.18
N PRO A 177 -3.33 16.30 -22.32
CA PRO A 177 -4.13 16.78 -21.19
C PRO A 177 -4.28 15.69 -20.12
N VAL A 178 -4.51 16.13 -18.89
CA VAL A 178 -5.09 15.29 -17.84
C VAL A 178 -6.55 15.02 -18.22
N ARG A 179 -6.97 13.76 -18.20
CA ARG A 179 -8.32 13.34 -18.56
C ARG A 179 -8.90 12.47 -17.47
N LEU A 180 -10.06 12.89 -16.98
CA LEU A 180 -10.81 12.25 -15.90
C LEU A 180 -12.26 12.04 -16.33
N ASP A 181 -12.80 10.89 -15.97
CA ASP A 181 -14.21 10.54 -16.13
C ASP A 181 -14.76 10.19 -14.75
N ALA A 182 -15.86 10.82 -14.36
CA ALA A 182 -16.41 10.62 -13.02
C ALA A 182 -17.94 10.69 -13.03
N ALA A 183 -18.58 9.79 -12.29
CA ALA A 183 -19.96 9.93 -11.87
C ALA A 183 -20.12 11.03 -10.81
N ARG A 184 -21.36 11.45 -10.57
CA ARG A 184 -21.67 12.31 -9.44
C ARG A 184 -21.46 11.56 -8.13
N GLY A 185 -20.73 12.16 -7.20
CA GLY A 185 -20.40 11.56 -5.92
C GLY A 185 -19.10 10.75 -5.92
N GLU A 186 -18.38 10.67 -7.05
CA GLU A 186 -17.06 10.03 -7.13
C GLU A 186 -15.92 10.99 -6.79
N GLY A 187 -14.79 10.42 -6.38
CA GLY A 187 -13.49 11.06 -6.48
C GLY A 187 -12.67 10.46 -7.61
N GLU A 188 -12.31 11.22 -8.63
CA GLU A 188 -11.44 10.70 -9.69
C GLU A 188 -10.03 11.29 -9.60
N SER A 189 -9.01 10.44 -9.63
CA SER A 189 -7.61 10.84 -9.42
C SER A 189 -6.73 10.62 -10.66
N GLN A 190 -5.77 11.50 -10.88
CA GLN A 190 -4.69 11.26 -11.84
C GLN A 190 -3.35 11.77 -11.31
N GLN A 191 -2.30 11.02 -11.64
CA GLN A 191 -0.93 11.35 -11.28
C GLN A 191 -0.28 12.19 -12.40
N ILE A 192 0.47 13.21 -12.03
CA ILE A 192 1.26 14.04 -12.94
C ILE A 192 2.71 13.98 -12.48
N LEU A 193 3.60 13.45 -13.31
CA LEU A 193 5.02 13.42 -13.02
C LEU A 193 5.67 14.73 -13.45
N LEU A 194 6.28 15.44 -12.50
CA LEU A 194 7.17 16.56 -12.79
C LEU A 194 8.60 16.04 -12.89
N PHE A 195 9.19 16.11 -14.08
CA PHE A 195 10.61 15.78 -14.29
C PHE A 195 11.45 17.05 -14.30
N ALA A 196 12.58 17.02 -13.60
CA ALA A 196 13.62 18.03 -13.70
C ALA A 196 14.74 17.57 -14.64
N GLY A 197 15.27 18.51 -15.44
CA GLY A 197 16.39 18.29 -16.36
C GLY A 197 17.74 18.31 -15.65
N GLU A 198 18.70 19.04 -16.25
CA GLU A 198 20.07 19.08 -15.74
C GLU A 198 20.20 19.75 -14.37
N LYS A 199 19.34 20.74 -14.10
CA LYS A 199 19.32 21.46 -12.83
C LYS A 199 18.18 20.97 -11.96
N PRO A 200 18.39 20.89 -10.62
CA PRO A 200 17.29 20.68 -9.69
C PRO A 200 16.32 21.87 -9.71
N LEU A 201 15.09 21.62 -9.28
CA LEU A 201 14.06 22.64 -9.06
C LEU A 201 13.82 22.80 -7.56
N HIS A 202 13.88 24.03 -7.06
CA HIS A 202 13.59 24.36 -5.67
C HIS A 202 12.28 25.12 -5.54
N GLU A 203 11.72 25.13 -4.33
CA GLU A 203 10.49 25.86 -3.98
C GLU A 203 9.36 25.66 -5.00
N VAL A 204 9.22 24.42 -5.51
CA VAL A 204 8.22 24.10 -6.52
C VAL A 204 6.83 24.22 -5.91
N ALA A 205 5.98 25.04 -6.54
CA ALA A 205 4.58 25.17 -6.19
C ALA A 205 3.70 24.53 -7.27
N PHE A 206 2.75 23.71 -6.83
CA PHE A 206 1.77 23.03 -7.66
C PHE A 206 0.38 23.60 -7.38
N ALA A 207 -0.31 24.08 -8.40
CA ALA A 207 -1.62 24.70 -8.29
C ALA A 207 -2.54 24.24 -9.42
N CYS A 208 -3.85 24.33 -9.18
CA CYS A 208 -4.87 24.08 -10.19
C CYS A 208 -6.00 25.07 -9.96
N GLU A 209 -6.51 25.65 -11.04
CA GLU A 209 -7.74 26.44 -10.99
C GLU A 209 -8.97 25.54 -10.86
N ALA A 210 -10.11 26.14 -10.51
CA ALA A 210 -11.36 25.38 -10.53
C ALA A 210 -11.71 25.01 -11.97
N LEU A 211 -12.01 23.74 -12.21
CA LEU A 211 -12.47 23.27 -13.50
C LEU A 211 -13.87 23.81 -13.74
N SER A 212 -14.11 24.47 -14.87
CA SER A 212 -15.40 25.10 -15.20
C SER A 212 -16.04 24.51 -16.45
N ASP A 213 -17.37 24.44 -16.44
CA ASP A 213 -18.17 24.09 -17.61
C ASP A 213 -18.51 25.31 -18.50
N GLY A 214 -18.06 26.52 -18.11
CA GLY A 214 -18.38 27.77 -18.80
C GLY A 214 -19.82 28.28 -18.58
N ALA A 215 -20.64 27.56 -17.81
CA ALA A 215 -22.02 27.93 -17.47
C ALA A 215 -22.18 28.38 -16.00
N GLY A 216 -21.07 28.59 -15.30
CA GLY A 216 -21.04 29.07 -13.92
C GLY A 216 -20.96 27.96 -12.87
N HIS A 217 -20.85 26.69 -13.26
CA HIS A 217 -20.50 25.61 -12.36
C HIS A 217 -18.98 25.42 -12.36
N ALA A 218 -18.44 25.05 -11.21
CA ALA A 218 -17.01 24.77 -11.07
C ALA A 218 -16.73 23.70 -10.03
N ILE A 219 -15.69 22.92 -10.26
CA ILE A 219 -15.18 21.88 -9.35
C ILE A 219 -13.71 22.19 -9.09
N LEU A 220 -13.34 22.45 -7.83
CA LEU A 220 -11.94 22.72 -7.47
C LEU A 220 -11.24 21.39 -7.15
N PRO A 221 -10.19 21.01 -7.90
CA PRO A 221 -9.44 19.81 -7.59
C PRO A 221 -8.66 19.94 -6.28
N GLU A 222 -8.54 18.83 -5.57
CA GLU A 222 -7.64 18.69 -4.44
C GLU A 222 -6.27 18.23 -4.93
N LEU A 223 -5.21 18.81 -4.36
CA LEU A 223 -3.83 18.56 -4.76
C LEU A 223 -3.03 17.99 -3.61
N ALA A 224 -2.19 17.00 -3.90
CA ALA A 224 -1.23 16.43 -2.96
C ALA A 224 0.12 16.17 -3.65
N VAL A 225 1.16 15.99 -2.84
CA VAL A 225 2.50 15.61 -3.31
C VAL A 225 2.83 14.24 -2.75
N THR A 226 3.18 13.31 -3.63
CA THR A 226 3.48 11.93 -3.23
C THR A 226 4.76 11.88 -2.39
N GLY A 227 4.69 11.23 -1.23
CA GLY A 227 5.82 10.85 -0.41
C GLY A 227 6.40 9.51 -0.87
N TYR A 228 7.65 9.25 -0.48
CA TYR A 228 8.33 7.99 -0.77
C TYR A 228 8.73 7.32 0.54
N VAL A 229 8.48 6.02 0.65
CA VAL A 229 8.72 5.23 1.85
C VAL A 229 9.69 4.08 1.56
N PRO A 230 10.66 3.84 2.45
CA PRO A 230 11.73 2.90 2.18
C PRO A 230 11.25 1.44 2.26
N VAL A 231 11.40 0.69 1.17
CA VAL A 231 11.30 -0.76 1.13
C VAL A 231 12.72 -1.32 1.13
N ARG A 232 13.16 -1.85 2.27
CA ARG A 232 14.52 -2.41 2.45
C ARG A 232 14.57 -3.91 2.25
N LYS A 233 13.43 -4.58 2.44
CA LYS A 233 13.24 -6.00 2.18
C LYS A 233 11.93 -6.15 1.40
N PRO A 234 11.99 -6.53 0.12
CA PRO A 234 10.79 -6.69 -0.69
C PRO A 234 9.86 -7.76 -0.10
N THR A 235 8.56 -7.53 -0.21
CA THR A 235 7.51 -8.50 0.13
C THR A 235 7.70 -9.72 -0.76
N PHE A 236 7.36 -10.92 -0.25
CA PHE A 236 7.40 -12.11 -1.08
C PHE A 236 6.42 -11.96 -2.29
N CYS A 237 6.75 -12.54 -3.43
CA CYS A 237 5.98 -12.39 -4.69
C CYS A 237 5.77 -10.94 -5.20
N SER A 238 6.52 -9.94 -4.70
CA SER A 238 6.44 -8.53 -5.12
C SER A 238 7.43 -8.15 -6.23
N PHE A 239 7.61 -6.85 -6.53
CA PHE A 239 8.59 -6.36 -7.51
C PHE A 239 10.06 -6.69 -7.21
N THR A 240 10.38 -7.34 -6.09
CA THR A 240 11.75 -7.71 -5.66
C THR A 240 12.74 -6.54 -5.57
N THR A 241 12.23 -5.31 -5.69
CA THR A 241 13.01 -4.08 -5.83
C THR A 241 13.22 -3.45 -4.46
N ILE A 242 14.46 -3.10 -4.15
CA ILE A 242 14.82 -2.32 -2.95
C ILE A 242 14.93 -0.86 -3.36
N ALA A 243 13.98 -0.04 -2.91
CA ALA A 243 13.88 1.38 -3.25
C ALA A 243 12.98 2.12 -2.26
N ASP A 244 12.85 3.43 -2.44
CA ASP A 244 11.84 4.22 -1.75
C ASP A 244 10.60 4.31 -2.65
N PHE A 245 9.52 3.62 -2.25
CA PHE A 245 8.29 3.48 -3.05
C PHE A 245 7.33 4.65 -2.83
N PRO A 246 6.65 5.15 -3.89
CA PRO A 246 5.62 6.16 -3.74
C PRO A 246 4.40 5.59 -3.02
N ASP A 247 3.95 6.24 -1.95
CA ASP A 247 2.66 5.85 -1.34
C ASP A 247 1.95 6.98 -0.56
N PRO A 248 2.53 7.66 0.44
CA PRO A 248 1.80 8.68 1.19
C PRO A 248 1.40 9.87 0.32
N LEU A 249 0.18 10.38 0.46
CA LEU A 249 -0.27 11.61 -0.20
C LEU A 249 -0.14 12.78 0.78
N LYS A 250 0.97 13.51 0.68
CA LYS A 250 1.29 14.62 1.59
C LYS A 250 0.52 15.88 1.20
N PRO A 251 0.27 16.80 2.16
CA PRO A 251 -0.23 18.13 1.85
C PRO A 251 0.61 18.82 0.77
N ASN A 252 -0.06 19.56 -0.12
CA ASN A 252 0.57 20.32 -1.19
C ASN A 252 1.32 21.56 -0.67
N ALA A 253 2.49 21.33 -0.10
CA ALA A 253 3.46 22.35 0.32
C ALA A 253 4.63 22.43 -0.68
N PRO A 254 5.37 23.55 -0.74
CA PRO A 254 6.54 23.66 -1.62
C PRO A 254 7.55 22.53 -1.42
N PHE A 255 8.10 22.02 -2.52
CA PHE A 255 9.01 20.87 -2.53
C PHE A 255 10.18 21.07 -3.51
N GLU A 256 11.12 20.12 -3.51
CA GLU A 256 12.28 20.11 -4.40
C GLU A 256 12.27 18.88 -5.31
N VAL A 257 12.82 19.02 -6.52
CA VAL A 257 13.03 17.92 -7.46
C VAL A 257 14.49 17.89 -7.87
N SER A 258 15.16 16.75 -7.66
CA SER A 258 16.55 16.57 -8.02
C SER A 258 16.75 16.51 -9.55
N ALA A 259 17.95 16.85 -10.01
CA ALA A 259 18.27 16.74 -11.43
C ALA A 259 18.09 15.31 -11.95
N TYR A 260 17.45 15.17 -13.11
CA TYR A 260 17.16 13.89 -13.77
C TYR A 260 16.34 12.88 -12.94
N THR A 261 15.49 13.39 -12.04
CA THR A 261 14.48 12.64 -11.30
C THR A 261 13.08 13.19 -11.58
N ASN A 262 12.07 12.50 -11.06
CA ASN A 262 10.68 12.95 -11.03
C ASN A 262 10.18 13.16 -9.60
N GLN A 263 9.12 13.95 -9.49
CA GLN A 263 8.24 13.99 -8.33
C GLN A 263 6.81 13.74 -8.82
N SER A 264 6.13 12.78 -8.21
CA SER A 264 4.72 12.52 -8.45
C SER A 264 3.85 13.57 -7.75
N LEU A 265 2.99 14.23 -8.54
CA LEU A 265 1.98 15.19 -8.11
C LEU A 265 0.61 14.54 -8.28
N TRP A 266 -0.25 14.65 -7.27
CA TRP A 266 -1.54 14.00 -7.25
C TRP A 266 -2.66 15.03 -7.38
N LEU A 267 -3.56 14.81 -8.33
CA LEU A 267 -4.76 15.64 -8.53
C LEU A 267 -5.99 14.75 -8.36
N THR A 268 -6.93 15.17 -7.50
CA THR A 268 -8.21 14.48 -7.31
C THR A 268 -9.38 15.45 -7.51
N CYS A 269 -10.33 15.06 -8.35
CA CYS A 269 -11.59 15.77 -8.55
C CYS A 269 -12.70 15.09 -7.74
N TRP A 270 -13.12 15.71 -6.64
CA TRP A 270 -14.26 15.25 -5.84
C TRP A 270 -15.55 15.83 -6.42
N VAL A 271 -16.30 15.02 -7.17
CA VAL A 271 -17.48 15.46 -7.90
C VAL A 271 -18.70 15.51 -6.97
N PRO A 272 -19.33 16.68 -6.74
CA PRO A 272 -20.53 16.76 -5.94
C PRO A 272 -21.66 15.85 -6.46
N ARG A 273 -22.44 15.28 -5.54
CA ARG A 273 -23.56 14.39 -5.88
C ARG A 273 -24.65 15.07 -6.73
N ASP A 274 -24.74 16.38 -6.65
CA ASP A 274 -25.67 17.25 -7.39
C ASP A 274 -25.00 18.02 -8.54
N ALA A 275 -23.72 17.74 -8.87
CA ALA A 275 -23.00 18.42 -9.94
C ALA A 275 -23.73 18.36 -11.28
N THR A 276 -23.64 19.41 -12.10
CA THR A 276 -24.20 19.38 -13.46
C THR A 276 -23.38 18.43 -14.33
N PRO A 277 -23.99 17.49 -15.09
CA PRO A 277 -23.23 16.62 -15.97
C PRO A 277 -22.71 17.42 -17.16
N GLY A 278 -21.51 17.12 -17.62
CA GLY A 278 -20.87 17.86 -18.69
C GLY A 278 -19.36 17.85 -18.59
N LEU A 279 -18.73 18.52 -19.54
CA LEU A 279 -17.28 18.63 -19.62
C LEU A 279 -16.81 19.90 -18.91
N TYR A 280 -15.96 19.72 -17.91
CA TYR A 280 -15.30 20.77 -17.16
C TYR A 280 -13.84 20.89 -17.61
N HIS A 281 -13.35 22.12 -17.76
CA HIS A 281 -11.97 22.40 -18.14
C HIS A 281 -11.30 23.31 -17.14
N GLY A 282 -10.00 23.10 -16.92
CA GLY A 282 -9.14 24.02 -16.20
C GLY A 282 -7.68 23.69 -16.46
N GLU A 283 -6.80 24.32 -15.72
CA GLU A 283 -5.36 24.17 -15.93
C GLU A 283 -4.62 23.91 -14.62
N VAL A 284 -3.71 22.94 -14.65
CA VAL A 284 -2.66 22.76 -13.67
C VAL A 284 -1.51 23.70 -14.01
N THR A 285 -1.00 24.41 -13.01
CA THR A 285 0.21 25.23 -13.10
C THR A 285 1.27 24.72 -12.12
N VAL A 286 2.50 24.55 -12.61
CA VAL A 286 3.68 24.27 -11.78
C VAL A 286 4.69 25.39 -11.96
N SER A 287 5.12 26.00 -10.85
CA SER A 287 6.05 27.12 -10.85
C SER A 287 7.22 26.89 -9.89
N SER A 288 8.39 27.42 -10.22
CA SER A 288 9.58 27.44 -9.37
C SER A 288 10.43 28.65 -9.76
N PRO A 289 11.21 29.24 -8.83
CA PRO A 289 12.20 30.28 -9.14
C PRO A 289 13.27 29.81 -10.15
N ASP A 290 13.49 28.51 -10.28
CA ASP A 290 14.45 27.93 -11.23
C ASP A 290 13.89 27.80 -12.65
N LEU A 291 12.58 27.99 -12.83
CA LEU A 291 11.92 27.95 -14.14
C LEU A 291 11.76 29.36 -14.71
N ALA A 292 12.09 29.50 -16.00
CA ALA A 292 11.88 30.76 -16.72
C ALA A 292 10.39 31.13 -16.85
N GLU A 293 9.53 30.11 -17.04
CA GLU A 293 8.08 30.24 -17.11
C GLU A 293 7.43 29.05 -16.39
N SER A 294 6.23 29.24 -15.86
CA SER A 294 5.47 28.15 -15.23
C SER A 294 5.05 27.11 -16.26
N LEU A 295 5.18 25.82 -15.91
CA LEU A 295 4.65 24.72 -16.69
C LEU A 295 3.13 24.68 -16.54
N ARG A 296 2.43 24.35 -17.62
CA ARG A 296 0.98 24.31 -17.67
C ARG A 296 0.49 23.03 -18.32
N LEU A 297 -0.60 22.49 -17.81
CA LEU A 297 -1.24 21.28 -18.34
C LEU A 297 -2.75 21.41 -18.27
N LEU A 298 -3.42 21.20 -19.41
CA LEU A 298 -4.89 21.21 -19.48
C LEU A 298 -5.45 20.02 -18.69
N VAL A 299 -6.55 20.26 -17.96
CA VAL A 299 -7.34 19.26 -17.25
C VAL A 299 -8.74 19.23 -17.86
N GLU A 300 -9.17 18.05 -18.29
CA GLU A 300 -10.50 17.74 -18.81
C GLU A 300 -11.18 16.76 -17.85
N LEU A 301 -12.31 17.16 -17.27
CA LEU A 301 -13.15 16.31 -16.41
C LEU A 301 -14.53 16.13 -17.05
N GLN A 302 -14.86 14.91 -17.45
CA GLN A 302 -16.19 14.54 -17.90
C GLN A 302 -17.03 14.05 -16.71
N VAL A 303 -18.03 14.85 -16.33
CA VAL A 303 -19.01 14.47 -15.29
C VAL A 303 -20.18 13.74 -15.95
N HIS A 304 -20.38 12.48 -15.59
CA HIS A 304 -21.47 11.63 -16.07
C HIS A 304 -22.75 11.85 -15.26
N SER A 305 -23.91 11.60 -15.85
CA SER A 305 -25.21 11.84 -15.21
C SER A 305 -25.59 10.81 -14.14
N VAL A 306 -24.88 9.67 -14.10
CA VAL A 306 -25.04 8.67 -13.05
C VAL A 306 -24.59 9.23 -11.70
N THR A 307 -25.24 8.81 -10.63
CA THR A 307 -24.90 9.23 -9.26
C THR A 307 -24.67 7.98 -8.43
N LEU A 308 -23.48 7.88 -7.83
CA LEU A 308 -23.20 6.81 -6.87
C LEU A 308 -24.18 6.84 -5.70
N PRO A 309 -24.48 5.71 -5.05
CA PRO A 309 -25.29 5.73 -3.83
C PRO A 309 -24.55 6.48 -2.70
N LEU A 310 -25.27 7.10 -1.76
CA LEU A 310 -24.63 7.79 -0.62
C LEU A 310 -24.03 6.76 0.35
N LEU A 311 -24.82 5.72 0.62
CA LEU A 311 -24.35 4.53 1.31
C LEU A 311 -23.90 3.56 0.22
N SER A 312 -22.60 3.27 0.18
CA SER A 312 -22.08 2.28 -0.76
C SER A 312 -22.81 0.94 -0.63
N LYS A 313 -23.03 0.26 -1.75
CA LYS A 313 -23.61 -1.09 -1.76
C LYS A 313 -22.60 -2.12 -1.26
N LEU A 314 -21.30 -1.86 -1.42
CA LEU A 314 -20.24 -2.63 -0.77
C LEU A 314 -20.12 -2.22 0.70
N LYS A 315 -20.30 -3.15 1.63
CA LYS A 315 -19.99 -2.93 3.05
C LYS A 315 -18.48 -2.78 3.22
N SER A 316 -18.06 -1.71 3.89
CA SER A 316 -16.65 -1.46 4.17
C SER A 316 -16.42 -1.60 5.67
N ALA A 317 -15.44 -2.36 6.12
CA ALA A 317 -15.16 -2.57 7.55
C ALA A 317 -13.65 -2.48 7.82
N PHE A 318 -13.16 -1.28 8.09
CA PHE A 318 -11.73 -1.04 8.30
C PHE A 318 -11.49 -0.66 9.75
N MET A 319 -10.56 -1.35 10.40
CA MET A 319 -10.21 -1.02 11.77
C MET A 319 -9.05 -0.04 11.84
N TYR A 320 -9.04 0.79 12.86
CA TYR A 320 -7.83 1.44 13.33
C TYR A 320 -7.50 1.00 14.76
N ARG A 321 -6.21 0.94 15.08
CA ARG A 321 -5.62 0.42 16.32
C ARG A 321 -5.35 1.52 17.35
N ASP A 322 -5.87 2.72 17.10
CA ASP A 322 -5.71 3.93 17.93
C ASP A 322 -4.23 4.30 18.16
N VAL A 323 -3.35 3.87 17.24
CA VAL A 323 -1.93 4.21 17.28
C VAL A 323 -1.77 5.65 16.81
N ALA A 324 -2.64 6.11 15.91
CA ALA A 324 -2.80 7.53 15.60
C ALA A 324 -3.02 8.38 16.84
N GLY A 325 -3.84 7.93 17.80
CA GLY A 325 -4.07 8.64 19.06
C GLY A 325 -2.93 8.56 20.07
N SER A 326 -1.88 7.77 19.80
CA SER A 326 -0.84 7.49 20.80
C SER A 326 0.13 8.67 21.01
N PRO A 327 0.70 8.81 22.23
CA PRO A 327 1.70 9.83 22.51
C PRO A 327 2.95 9.79 21.63
N ALA A 328 3.25 8.64 21.02
CA ALA A 328 4.39 8.47 20.12
C ALA A 328 4.22 9.23 18.80
N TYR A 329 2.99 9.44 18.34
CA TYR A 329 2.70 10.03 17.03
C TYR A 329 1.91 11.34 17.08
N ASN A 330 1.00 11.53 18.03
CA ASN A 330 0.25 12.79 18.18
C ASN A 330 0.32 13.39 19.60
N GLY A 331 1.19 12.86 20.45
CA GLY A 331 1.37 13.37 21.82
C GLY A 331 0.09 13.22 22.66
N ALA A 332 -0.15 14.17 23.57
CA ALA A 332 -1.37 14.22 24.39
C ALA A 332 -2.54 14.97 23.68
N ASN A 333 -2.42 15.24 22.38
CA ASN A 333 -3.28 16.19 21.68
C ASN A 333 -4.44 15.56 20.89
N TRP A 334 -4.48 14.22 20.76
CA TRP A 334 -5.56 13.56 20.03
C TRP A 334 -6.87 13.60 20.82
N THR A 335 -7.88 14.26 20.25
CA THR A 335 -9.21 14.44 20.86
C THR A 335 -10.25 13.55 20.18
N GLN A 336 -11.42 13.42 20.80
CA GLN A 336 -12.57 12.78 20.16
C GLN A 336 -12.92 13.44 18.81
N LYS A 337 -12.74 14.77 18.70
CA LYS A 337 -12.96 15.47 17.43
C LYS A 337 -11.98 15.00 16.35
N ASP A 338 -10.73 14.75 16.70
CA ASP A 338 -9.72 14.26 15.75
C ASP A 338 -10.04 12.84 15.30
N SER A 339 -10.54 11.97 16.20
CA SER A 339 -11.09 10.66 15.82
C SER A 339 -12.25 10.80 14.82
N GLU A 340 -13.19 11.73 15.05
CA GLU A 340 -14.30 11.94 14.11
C GLU A 340 -13.83 12.49 12.76
N GLU A 341 -12.89 13.43 12.72
CA GLU A 341 -12.34 13.95 11.47
C GLU A 341 -11.50 12.89 10.74
N PHE A 342 -10.82 12.00 11.46
CA PHE A 342 -10.12 10.86 10.87
C PHE A 342 -11.11 9.87 10.23
N VAL A 343 -12.24 9.59 10.88
CA VAL A 343 -13.30 8.78 10.26
C VAL A 343 -13.89 9.47 9.03
N LYS A 344 -14.13 10.78 9.06
CA LYS A 344 -14.59 11.53 7.87
C LYS A 344 -13.57 11.47 6.73
N LEU A 345 -12.28 11.54 7.06
CA LEU A 345 -11.21 11.33 6.08
C LEU A 345 -11.29 9.93 5.46
N GLY A 346 -11.51 8.87 6.26
CA GLY A 346 -11.75 7.52 5.75
C GLY A 346 -12.97 7.43 4.82
N LEU A 347 -14.09 8.04 5.20
CA LEU A 347 -15.33 8.03 4.40
C LEU A 347 -15.15 8.68 3.03
N LYS A 348 -14.30 9.69 2.91
CA LYS A 348 -13.91 10.31 1.63
C LYS A 348 -13.31 9.30 0.64
N TYR A 349 -12.73 8.20 1.13
CA TYR A 349 -12.17 7.10 0.34
C TYR A 349 -13.03 5.84 0.37
N HIS A 350 -14.31 5.93 0.77
CA HIS A 350 -15.22 4.79 0.92
C HIS A 350 -14.73 3.76 1.98
N ILE A 351 -13.93 4.22 2.93
CA ILE A 351 -13.38 3.42 4.03
C ILE A 351 -14.16 3.73 5.31
N CYS A 352 -15.00 2.80 5.76
CA CYS A 352 -15.71 2.92 7.02
C CYS A 352 -14.81 2.49 8.18
N LEU A 353 -14.19 3.47 8.82
CA LEU A 353 -13.31 3.27 9.98
C LEU A 353 -14.10 3.03 11.27
N ASP A 354 -13.60 2.11 12.09
CA ASP A 354 -13.97 1.92 13.50
C ASP A 354 -12.74 1.58 14.35
N ALA A 355 -12.72 2.09 15.59
CA ALA A 355 -11.67 1.73 16.55
C ALA A 355 -11.79 0.25 16.92
N SER A 356 -10.66 -0.42 17.12
CA SER A 356 -10.67 -1.79 17.65
C SER A 356 -11.44 -1.87 18.97
N GLY A 357 -12.39 -2.80 19.08
CA GLY A 357 -13.28 -2.93 20.23
C GLY A 357 -14.70 -2.55 19.87
N SER A 358 -15.31 -1.57 20.56
CA SER A 358 -16.61 -1.01 20.15
C SER A 358 -16.38 0.24 19.32
N SER A 359 -17.28 0.55 18.37
CA SER A 359 -17.22 1.82 17.64
C SER A 359 -17.17 3.00 18.61
N ASN A 360 -16.05 3.71 18.66
CA ASN A 360 -15.86 4.89 19.53
C ASN A 360 -16.60 6.14 19.02
N LEU A 361 -17.32 6.00 17.91
CA LEU A 361 -18.22 7.01 17.38
C LEU A 361 -19.59 6.99 18.07
N LEU A 362 -19.90 5.90 18.76
CA LEU A 362 -21.18 5.67 19.41
C LEU A 362 -21.03 5.79 20.94
N PRO A 363 -22.03 6.36 21.63
CA PRO A 363 -21.89 6.76 23.04
C PRO A 363 -22.19 5.61 24.00
N TRP A 364 -21.54 4.44 23.84
CA TRP A 364 -21.88 3.21 24.56
C TRP A 364 -21.98 3.36 26.09
N ASP A 365 -21.08 4.14 26.70
CA ASP A 365 -21.08 4.40 28.15
C ASP A 365 -22.24 5.30 28.61
N GLN A 366 -22.78 6.14 27.72
CA GLN A 366 -23.97 6.95 28.00
C GLN A 366 -25.25 6.16 27.71
N THR A 367 -25.19 5.27 26.72
CA THR A 367 -26.31 4.42 26.33
C THR A 367 -26.70 3.49 27.47
N TYR A 368 -25.75 2.76 28.05
CA TYR A 368 -26.06 1.76 29.08
C TYR A 368 -25.90 2.29 30.50
N GLN A 369 -26.89 2.00 31.36
CA GLN A 369 -26.81 2.24 32.79
C GLN A 369 -26.93 0.92 33.53
N VAL A 370 -26.00 0.66 34.44
CA VAL A 370 -25.99 -0.55 35.28
C VAL A 370 -26.29 -0.13 36.73
N SER A 371 -27.40 -0.62 37.28
CA SER A 371 -27.76 -0.36 38.68
C SER A 371 -26.90 -1.19 39.64
N GLY A 372 -26.90 -0.82 40.92
CA GLY A 372 -26.09 -1.50 41.95
C GLY A 372 -26.44 -2.97 42.20
N ASP A 373 -27.60 -3.43 41.74
CA ASP A 373 -28.04 -4.83 41.75
C ASP A 373 -27.77 -5.56 40.41
N GLY A 374 -27.14 -4.90 39.44
CA GLY A 374 -26.71 -5.50 38.17
C GLY A 374 -27.74 -5.48 37.04
N ALA A 375 -28.89 -4.80 37.21
CA ALA A 375 -29.83 -4.61 36.11
C ALA A 375 -29.30 -3.56 35.11
N VAL A 376 -29.45 -3.84 33.82
CA VAL A 376 -29.04 -2.94 32.73
C VAL A 376 -30.26 -2.28 32.11
N THR A 377 -30.22 -0.96 31.97
CA THR A 377 -31.15 -0.18 31.14
C THR A 377 -30.38 0.53 30.03
N ALA A 378 -31.09 0.91 28.95
CA ALA A 378 -30.52 1.66 27.84
C ALA A 378 -31.34 2.90 27.49
N ASP A 379 -30.66 4.02 27.21
CA ASP A 379 -31.22 5.21 26.56
C ASP A 379 -30.61 5.36 25.16
N TRP A 380 -31.42 5.11 24.13
CA TRP A 380 -30.99 5.12 22.74
C TRP A 380 -31.01 6.52 22.11
N THR A 381 -31.41 7.57 22.83
CA THR A 381 -31.64 8.90 22.26
C THR A 381 -30.39 9.48 21.59
N GLU A 382 -29.23 9.42 22.25
CA GLU A 382 -27.98 9.92 21.66
C GLU A 382 -27.35 8.92 20.69
N PHE A 383 -27.52 7.62 20.96
CA PHE A 383 -27.09 6.55 20.06
C PHE A 383 -27.72 6.70 18.67
N ASP A 384 -29.04 6.88 18.61
CA ASP A 384 -29.80 7.02 17.35
C ASP A 384 -29.33 8.23 16.54
N LYS A 385 -29.21 9.39 17.20
CA LYS A 385 -28.72 10.61 16.55
C LYS A 385 -27.32 10.41 15.97
N ARG A 386 -26.45 9.70 16.67
CA ARG A 386 -25.08 9.44 16.22
C ARG A 386 -25.06 8.48 15.04
N VAL A 387 -25.83 7.39 15.08
CA VAL A 387 -25.96 6.47 13.94
C VAL A 387 -26.50 7.21 12.71
N GLU A 388 -27.60 7.97 12.86
CA GLU A 388 -28.22 8.73 11.76
C GLU A 388 -27.27 9.80 11.19
N TYR A 389 -26.50 10.48 12.06
CA TYR A 389 -25.47 11.43 11.63
C TYR A 389 -24.42 10.78 10.74
N TRP A 390 -23.88 9.62 11.14
CA TRP A 390 -22.85 8.92 10.38
C TRP A 390 -23.37 8.30 9.08
N LEU A 391 -24.61 7.78 9.10
CA LEU A 391 -25.29 7.33 7.88
C LEU A 391 -25.47 8.47 6.88
N ALA A 392 -25.83 9.67 7.34
CA ALA A 392 -25.95 10.85 6.49
C ALA A 392 -24.62 11.30 5.86
N LEU A 393 -23.49 10.91 6.46
CA LEU A 393 -22.14 11.14 5.93
C LEU A 393 -21.62 10.00 5.05
N GLY A 394 -22.37 8.91 4.87
CA GLY A 394 -22.00 7.79 4.00
C GLY A 394 -21.43 6.56 4.71
N LYS A 395 -21.30 6.55 6.05
CA LYS A 395 -20.87 5.34 6.79
C LYS A 395 -21.93 4.26 6.66
N ASN A 396 -21.55 3.04 6.24
CA ASN A 396 -22.51 1.96 5.95
C ASN A 396 -22.35 0.69 6.81
N THR A 397 -21.41 0.71 7.75
CA THR A 397 -21.16 -0.32 8.77
C THR A 397 -20.78 0.32 10.11
N PHE A 398 -21.03 -0.38 11.22
CA PHE A 398 -20.62 -0.02 12.57
C PHE A 398 -20.15 -1.26 13.32
N LEU A 399 -18.96 -1.19 13.91
CA LEU A 399 -18.54 -2.18 14.88
C LEU A 399 -19.40 -2.05 16.15
N GLY A 400 -20.14 -3.11 16.50
CA GLY A 400 -21.09 -3.10 17.61
C GLY A 400 -20.44 -3.16 19.00
N TYR A 401 -21.25 -3.41 20.02
CA TYR A 401 -20.76 -3.49 21.41
C TYR A 401 -19.79 -4.67 21.56
N TYR A 402 -18.64 -4.39 22.16
CA TYR A 402 -17.55 -5.34 22.34
C TYR A 402 -17.30 -5.62 23.81
N MET A 403 -17.55 -6.87 24.21
CA MET A 403 -17.31 -7.34 25.58
C MET A 403 -15.86 -7.79 25.84
N GLY A 404 -15.04 -7.92 24.79
CA GLY A 404 -13.74 -8.60 24.87
C GLY A 404 -13.72 -9.95 24.14
N TRP A 405 -12.52 -10.40 23.80
CA TRP A 405 -12.29 -11.74 23.24
C TRP A 405 -12.14 -12.77 24.37
N TYR A 406 -13.09 -13.69 24.44
CA TYR A 406 -13.09 -14.77 25.42
C TYR A 406 -13.05 -16.14 24.72
N PRO A 407 -12.31 -17.11 25.26
CA PRO A 407 -12.20 -18.44 24.66
C PRO A 407 -13.45 -19.32 24.86
N SER A 408 -14.35 -18.93 25.78
CA SER A 408 -15.61 -19.62 26.09
C SER A 408 -16.49 -18.73 26.98
N VAL A 409 -17.79 -19.03 27.00
CA VAL A 409 -18.82 -18.24 27.72
C VAL A 409 -18.58 -18.19 29.23
N ASP A 410 -18.04 -19.26 29.84
CA ASP A 410 -17.73 -19.31 31.27
C ASP A 410 -16.57 -18.41 31.71
N LYS A 411 -15.84 -17.83 30.75
CA LYS A 411 -14.72 -16.91 31.01
C LYS A 411 -15.10 -15.44 30.89
N ILE A 412 -16.32 -15.13 30.43
CA ILE A 412 -16.78 -13.74 30.31
C ILE A 412 -16.85 -13.13 31.72
N GLU A 413 -16.12 -12.04 31.92
CA GLU A 413 -15.99 -11.40 33.24
C GLU A 413 -17.32 -10.84 33.74
N ASN A 414 -18.04 -10.09 32.90
CA ASN A 414 -19.30 -9.44 33.23
C ASN A 414 -20.50 -10.13 32.58
N ARG A 415 -20.48 -11.46 32.51
CA ARG A 415 -21.42 -12.29 31.73
C ARG A 415 -22.88 -11.81 31.79
N GLU A 416 -23.46 -11.69 32.98
CA GLU A 416 -24.88 -11.31 33.12
C GLU A 416 -25.16 -9.88 32.60
N THR A 417 -24.25 -8.95 32.88
CA THR A 417 -24.35 -7.56 32.43
C THR A 417 -24.24 -7.48 30.91
N ASP A 418 -23.25 -8.18 30.32
CA ASP A 418 -23.05 -8.17 28.87
C ASP A 418 -24.20 -8.87 28.14
N PHE A 419 -24.77 -9.95 28.70
CA PHE A 419 -25.97 -10.58 28.13
C PHE A 419 -27.14 -9.59 28.05
N GLN A 420 -27.40 -8.84 29.13
CA GLN A 420 -28.47 -7.83 29.13
C GLN A 420 -28.19 -6.71 28.12
N LYS A 421 -26.93 -6.29 27.95
CA LYS A 421 -26.54 -5.31 26.93
C LYS A 421 -26.80 -5.82 25.51
N TYR A 422 -26.38 -7.05 25.19
CA TYR A 422 -26.65 -7.66 23.88
C TYR A 422 -28.15 -7.85 23.61
N ARG A 423 -28.93 -8.19 24.64
CA ARG A 423 -30.39 -8.29 24.51
C ARG A 423 -30.99 -6.94 24.14
N LEU A 424 -30.69 -5.90 24.92
CA LEU A 424 -31.19 -4.55 24.67
C LEU A 424 -30.72 -4.00 23.31
N LEU A 425 -29.46 -4.24 22.95
CA LEU A 425 -28.91 -3.84 21.65
C LEU A 425 -29.68 -4.49 20.50
N GLY A 426 -29.79 -5.82 20.51
CA GLY A 426 -30.45 -6.53 19.42
C GLY A 426 -31.93 -6.21 19.32
N GLU A 427 -32.65 -6.05 20.44
CA GLU A 427 -34.03 -5.55 20.46
C GLU A 427 -34.15 -4.19 19.75
N HIS A 428 -33.25 -3.25 20.07
CA HIS A 428 -33.24 -1.91 19.47
C HIS A 428 -32.85 -1.92 17.99
N LEU A 429 -31.82 -2.67 17.62
CA LEU A 429 -31.40 -2.81 16.23
C LEU A 429 -32.53 -3.40 15.37
N ALA A 430 -33.27 -4.39 15.89
CA ALA A 430 -34.43 -4.96 15.21
C ALA A 430 -35.57 -3.95 15.06
N GLU A 431 -35.87 -3.16 16.10
CA GLU A 431 -36.90 -2.11 16.06
C GLU A 431 -36.57 -1.05 14.98
N LYS A 432 -35.30 -0.66 14.86
CA LYS A 432 -34.83 0.33 13.89
C LYS A 432 -34.59 -0.24 12.49
N GLY A 433 -34.50 -1.56 12.34
CA GLY A 433 -34.09 -2.23 11.11
C GLY A 433 -32.59 -2.05 10.78
N TRP A 434 -31.76 -1.89 11.81
CA TRP A 434 -30.33 -1.57 11.69
C TRP A 434 -29.40 -2.78 11.83
N GLN A 435 -29.90 -3.99 12.03
CA GLN A 435 -29.07 -5.19 12.22
C GLN A 435 -28.03 -5.43 11.11
N ASN A 436 -28.32 -5.07 9.86
CA ASN A 436 -27.39 -5.18 8.73
C ASN A 436 -26.39 -4.02 8.59
N LEU A 437 -26.46 -3.04 9.50
CA LEU A 437 -25.45 -1.99 9.63
C LEU A 437 -24.41 -2.34 10.69
N PHE A 438 -24.71 -3.26 11.60
CA PHE A 438 -23.82 -3.60 12.71
C PHE A 438 -23.20 -4.97 12.52
N TYR A 439 -21.95 -5.11 12.95
CA TYR A 439 -21.28 -6.39 13.05
C TYR A 439 -20.60 -6.53 14.40
N LEU A 440 -20.72 -7.71 15.01
CA LEU A 440 -20.07 -8.06 16.27
C LEU A 440 -18.83 -8.91 15.99
N TYR A 441 -17.66 -8.40 16.34
CA TYR A 441 -16.37 -9.06 16.13
C TYR A 441 -15.79 -9.53 17.47
N VAL A 442 -16.33 -10.64 17.99
CA VAL A 442 -16.04 -11.15 19.35
C VAL A 442 -15.10 -12.36 19.39
N PHE A 443 -14.69 -12.86 18.23
CA PHE A 443 -13.65 -13.87 18.05
C PHE A 443 -12.95 -13.64 16.71
N ASP A 444 -11.74 -14.16 16.56
CA ASP A 444 -10.94 -14.01 15.34
C ASP A 444 -10.43 -15.37 14.85
N GLU A 445 -10.68 -15.67 13.58
CA GLU A 445 -10.17 -16.84 12.85
C GLU A 445 -10.18 -18.16 13.65
N PRO A 446 -11.33 -18.58 14.22
CA PRO A 446 -11.36 -19.69 15.15
C PRO A 446 -10.90 -20.99 14.49
N ALA A 447 -9.86 -21.60 15.07
CA ALA A 447 -9.32 -22.87 14.61
C ALA A 447 -10.39 -24.00 14.68
N PRO A 448 -10.38 -24.98 13.77
CA PRO A 448 -11.41 -26.04 13.71
C PRO A 448 -11.68 -26.76 15.04
N GLU A 449 -10.65 -26.98 15.85
CA GLU A 449 -10.74 -27.62 17.18
C GLU A 449 -11.51 -26.79 18.22
N ASN A 450 -11.66 -25.48 18.00
CA ASN A 450 -12.37 -24.58 18.91
C ASN A 450 -13.84 -24.36 18.50
N SER A 451 -14.29 -24.91 17.38
CA SER A 451 -15.64 -24.71 16.82
C SER A 451 -16.76 -24.82 17.85
N GLY A 452 -16.78 -25.87 18.66
CA GLY A 452 -17.83 -26.05 19.69
C GLY A 452 -17.91 -24.94 20.73
N LYS A 453 -16.77 -24.37 21.16
CA LYS A 453 -16.76 -23.27 22.14
C LYS A 453 -17.21 -21.95 21.51
N ILE A 454 -16.88 -21.75 20.24
CA ILE A 454 -17.28 -20.55 19.50
C ILE A 454 -18.76 -20.62 19.15
N GLN A 455 -19.28 -21.78 18.79
CA GLN A 455 -20.72 -22.02 18.64
C GLN A 455 -21.48 -21.73 19.94
N GLU A 456 -20.97 -22.17 21.09
CA GLU A 456 -21.56 -21.83 22.40
C GLU A 456 -21.59 -20.30 22.65
N MET A 457 -20.54 -19.58 22.23
CA MET A 457 -20.49 -18.12 22.30
C MET A 457 -21.52 -17.47 21.36
N CYS A 458 -21.64 -17.96 20.13
CA CYS A 458 -22.65 -17.50 19.17
C CYS A 458 -24.06 -17.68 19.71
N ASP A 459 -24.38 -18.90 20.18
CA ASP A 459 -25.67 -19.22 20.79
C ASP A 459 -25.96 -18.29 21.96
N TRP A 460 -24.99 -18.06 22.84
CA TRP A 460 -25.16 -17.17 23.99
C TRP A 460 -25.49 -15.72 23.59
N ILE A 461 -24.93 -15.21 22.49
CA ILE A 461 -25.23 -13.87 21.97
C ILE A 461 -26.60 -13.84 21.26
N HIS A 462 -26.94 -14.89 20.51
CA HIS A 462 -28.22 -15.02 19.80
C HIS A 462 -29.40 -15.29 20.74
N ASP A 463 -29.17 -16.00 21.85
CA ASP A 463 -30.11 -16.15 22.95
C ASP A 463 -30.45 -14.80 23.60
N ALA A 464 -29.49 -13.87 23.62
CA ALA A 464 -29.74 -12.49 24.04
C ALA A 464 -30.60 -11.78 22.99
N SER A 465 -30.23 -11.85 21.71
CA SER A 465 -31.11 -11.46 20.60
C SER A 465 -30.56 -11.96 19.25
N PRO A 466 -31.40 -12.52 18.35
CA PRO A 466 -30.96 -12.97 17.03
C PRO A 466 -30.61 -11.82 16.07
N ALA A 467 -30.95 -10.57 16.41
CA ALA A 467 -30.58 -9.39 15.63
C ALA A 467 -29.12 -8.95 15.83
N ASN A 468 -28.40 -9.61 16.75
CA ASN A 468 -26.96 -9.41 16.96
C ASN A 468 -26.17 -10.16 15.89
N HIS A 469 -25.85 -9.47 14.79
CA HIS A 469 -25.14 -10.08 13.68
C HIS A 469 -23.65 -10.28 13.99
N LEU A 470 -23.22 -11.54 14.05
CA LEU A 470 -21.84 -11.93 14.31
C LEU A 470 -21.07 -12.09 13.00
N VAL A 471 -19.86 -11.51 12.95
CA VAL A 471 -18.91 -11.74 11.86
C VAL A 471 -17.97 -12.88 12.21
N LEU A 472 -17.81 -13.81 11.26
CA LEU A 472 -16.84 -14.89 11.30
C LEU A 472 -15.73 -14.60 10.29
N THR A 473 -14.57 -14.17 10.78
CA THR A 473 -13.34 -14.24 9.99
C THR A 473 -12.84 -15.69 9.94
N SER A 474 -12.40 -16.16 8.77
CA SER A 474 -11.88 -17.53 8.65
C SER A 474 -10.68 -17.64 7.69
N CYS A 475 -9.56 -18.11 8.23
CA CYS A 475 -8.38 -18.57 7.49
C CYS A 475 -8.28 -20.11 7.44
N HIS A 476 -9.38 -20.80 7.76
CA HIS A 476 -9.51 -22.25 7.76
C HIS A 476 -10.76 -22.65 6.97
N ASN A 477 -10.77 -23.82 6.34
CA ASN A 477 -11.95 -24.36 5.65
C ASN A 477 -12.94 -24.97 6.66
N ASN A 478 -13.53 -24.14 7.52
CA ASN A 478 -14.46 -24.53 8.58
C ASN A 478 -15.74 -23.67 8.66
N GLU A 479 -15.99 -22.79 7.69
CA GLU A 479 -17.18 -21.92 7.66
C GLU A 479 -18.49 -22.71 7.79
N ALA A 480 -18.57 -23.89 7.16
CA ALA A 480 -19.75 -24.75 7.22
C ALA A 480 -20.14 -25.16 8.66
N ALA A 481 -19.19 -25.17 9.61
CA ALA A 481 -19.48 -25.47 11.02
C ALA A 481 -20.27 -24.35 11.70
N TYR A 482 -20.30 -23.14 11.14
CA TYR A 482 -20.92 -21.97 11.75
C TYR A 482 -22.23 -21.55 11.08
N VAL A 483 -22.76 -22.38 10.17
CA VAL A 483 -24.10 -22.20 9.60
C VAL A 483 -25.15 -22.21 10.71
N GLY A 484 -25.93 -21.13 10.80
CA GLY A 484 -26.92 -20.92 11.87
C GLY A 484 -26.35 -20.31 13.16
N TYR A 485 -25.03 -20.09 13.23
CA TYR A 485 -24.33 -19.48 14.37
C TYR A 485 -23.70 -18.13 14.03
N ALA A 486 -23.21 -17.94 12.80
CA ALA A 486 -22.72 -16.66 12.30
C ALA A 486 -23.73 -16.07 11.31
N ASN A 487 -23.74 -14.74 11.17
CA ASN A 487 -24.62 -14.02 10.25
C ASN A 487 -23.85 -13.39 9.09
N ILE A 488 -22.55 -13.14 9.29
CA ILE A 488 -21.65 -12.55 8.31
C ILE A 488 -20.44 -13.47 8.20
N PHE A 489 -20.33 -14.18 7.09
CA PHE A 489 -19.19 -15.04 6.78
C PHE A 489 -18.15 -14.20 6.02
N CYS A 490 -16.94 -14.12 6.54
CA CYS A 490 -15.88 -13.26 6.02
C CYS A 490 -14.58 -14.08 5.88
N PRO A 491 -14.48 -15.00 4.91
CA PRO A 491 -13.26 -15.74 4.69
C PRO A 491 -12.12 -14.85 4.20
N HIS A 492 -10.90 -15.29 4.47
CA HIS A 492 -9.73 -14.73 3.81
C HIS A 492 -9.89 -14.97 2.30
N ILE A 493 -9.48 -14.02 1.47
CA ILE A 493 -9.72 -14.09 0.02
C ILE A 493 -9.25 -15.41 -0.62
N ASP A 494 -8.15 -16.00 -0.14
CA ASP A 494 -7.63 -17.30 -0.59
C ASP A 494 -8.52 -18.51 -0.25
N PHE A 495 -9.49 -18.36 0.66
CA PHE A 495 -10.46 -19.38 1.08
C PHE A 495 -11.87 -19.13 0.53
N TYR A 496 -12.02 -18.16 -0.38
CA TYR A 496 -13.33 -17.84 -0.95
C TYR A 496 -14.01 -19.08 -1.57
N ASN A 497 -15.31 -19.22 -1.33
CA ASN A 497 -16.12 -20.30 -1.88
C ASN A 497 -17.43 -19.73 -2.44
N PRO A 498 -17.54 -19.50 -3.77
CA PRO A 498 -18.68 -18.81 -4.35
C PRO A 498 -19.98 -19.62 -4.23
N ALA A 499 -19.89 -20.96 -4.22
CA ALA A 499 -21.07 -21.81 -4.05
C ALA A 499 -21.61 -21.71 -2.62
N PHE A 500 -20.73 -21.75 -1.63
CA PHE A 500 -21.11 -21.55 -0.23
C PHE A 500 -21.63 -20.12 0.01
N GLY A 501 -20.92 -19.10 -0.49
CA GLY A 501 -21.36 -17.71 -0.40
C GLY A 501 -22.77 -17.50 -0.97
N ALA A 502 -23.03 -17.99 -2.18
CA ALA A 502 -24.38 -17.92 -2.78
C ALA A 502 -25.43 -18.67 -1.97
N GLU A 503 -25.08 -19.83 -1.39
CA GLU A 503 -25.96 -20.58 -0.49
C GLU A 503 -26.28 -19.82 0.80
N ARG A 504 -25.32 -19.03 1.33
CA ARG A 504 -25.49 -18.21 2.54
C ARG A 504 -26.30 -16.96 2.27
N GLN A 505 -26.00 -16.26 1.18
CA GLN A 505 -26.78 -15.12 0.71
C GLN A 505 -28.26 -15.48 0.48
N ALA A 506 -28.53 -16.64 -0.13
CA ALA A 506 -29.90 -17.12 -0.32
C ALA A 506 -30.62 -17.45 1.01
N ALA A 507 -29.88 -17.76 2.07
CA ALA A 507 -30.41 -17.99 3.41
C ALA A 507 -30.61 -16.70 4.23
N GLY A 508 -30.16 -15.55 3.72
CA GLY A 508 -30.26 -14.25 4.40
C GLY A 508 -29.01 -13.85 5.20
N ASP A 509 -27.96 -14.67 5.18
CA ASP A 509 -26.65 -14.32 5.72
C ASP A 509 -25.89 -13.41 4.75
N GLN A 510 -24.85 -12.73 5.23
CA GLN A 510 -23.96 -11.93 4.39
C GLN A 510 -22.67 -12.70 4.09
N TYR A 511 -22.12 -12.49 2.89
CA TYR A 511 -20.82 -13.04 2.50
C TYR A 511 -19.83 -11.92 2.15
N TRP A 512 -18.90 -11.67 3.06
CA TRP A 512 -17.85 -10.66 2.95
C TRP A 512 -16.50 -11.32 2.63
N MET A 513 -15.45 -10.52 2.48
CA MET A 513 -14.08 -10.99 2.30
C MET A 513 -13.12 -10.13 3.10
N TYR A 514 -11.96 -10.68 3.46
CA TYR A 514 -10.83 -9.87 3.94
C TYR A 514 -9.53 -10.29 3.28
N THR A 515 -8.56 -9.37 3.28
CA THR A 515 -7.16 -9.71 3.05
C THR A 515 -6.31 -9.32 4.26
N CYS A 516 -5.16 -9.96 4.38
CA CYS A 516 -4.11 -9.61 5.32
C CYS A 516 -2.75 -10.05 4.74
N CYS A 517 -1.73 -10.10 5.58
CA CYS A 517 -0.43 -10.70 5.24
C CYS A 517 -0.50 -12.12 4.64
N GLY A 518 -1.62 -12.85 4.80
CA GLY A 518 -1.85 -14.13 4.15
C GLY A 518 -1.74 -14.07 2.62
N THR A 519 -2.02 -12.91 1.99
CA THR A 519 -1.85 -12.72 0.55
C THR A 519 -0.40 -12.44 0.12
N ALA A 520 0.55 -12.33 1.05
CA ALA A 520 1.95 -12.05 0.73
C ALA A 520 2.59 -13.16 -0.14
N SER A 521 2.04 -14.37 -0.13
CA SER A 521 2.50 -15.50 -0.95
C SER A 521 1.58 -15.86 -2.11
N SER A 522 0.60 -15.01 -2.40
CA SER A 522 -0.34 -15.20 -3.50
C SER A 522 -0.43 -13.97 -4.40
N THR A 523 -1.13 -14.10 -5.51
CA THR A 523 -1.37 -13.02 -6.47
C THR A 523 -2.84 -12.59 -6.47
N PHE A 524 -3.58 -12.85 -5.39
CA PHE A 524 -4.90 -12.25 -5.20
C PHE A 524 -4.78 -10.71 -5.11
N PRO A 525 -5.81 -9.95 -5.54
CA PRO A 525 -5.85 -8.51 -5.27
C PRO A 525 -5.95 -8.28 -3.75
N ASP A 526 -5.38 -7.18 -3.27
CA ASP A 526 -5.42 -6.81 -1.85
C ASP A 526 -5.38 -5.30 -1.68
N SER A 527 -5.49 -4.84 -0.43
CA SER A 527 -5.46 -3.43 -0.07
C SER A 527 -4.08 -2.90 0.37
N TRP A 528 -3.07 -3.74 0.59
CA TRP A 528 -1.97 -3.38 1.49
C TRP A 528 -0.58 -3.35 0.85
N ARG A 529 -0.27 -4.16 -0.17
CA ARG A 529 1.10 -4.26 -0.69
C ARG A 529 1.59 -2.96 -1.34
N ILE A 530 2.54 -2.27 -0.71
CA ILE A 530 3.14 -1.03 -1.27
C ILE A 530 4.00 -1.36 -2.49
N ASP A 531 4.81 -2.40 -2.42
CA ASP A 531 5.78 -2.82 -3.44
C ASP A 531 5.18 -3.73 -4.53
N TYR A 532 3.92 -3.47 -4.88
CA TYR A 532 3.14 -4.23 -5.85
C TYR A 532 2.31 -3.35 -6.79
N TYR A 533 1.75 -3.93 -7.84
CA TYR A 533 0.98 -3.20 -8.85
C TYR A 533 -0.22 -2.48 -8.22
N GLY A 534 -0.36 -1.18 -8.50
CA GLY A 534 -1.50 -0.40 -8.00
C GLY A 534 -2.83 -0.93 -8.55
N THR A 535 -2.84 -1.49 -9.76
CA THR A 535 -4.03 -2.12 -10.36
C THR A 535 -4.60 -3.26 -9.50
N GLY A 536 -3.76 -3.95 -8.71
CA GLY A 536 -4.22 -4.97 -7.78
C GLY A 536 -5.13 -4.42 -6.68
N HIS A 537 -4.89 -3.19 -6.25
CA HIS A 537 -5.76 -2.53 -5.27
C HIS A 537 -7.10 -2.13 -5.89
N ARG A 538 -7.12 -1.68 -7.15
CA ARG A 538 -8.38 -1.34 -7.86
C ARG A 538 -9.17 -2.61 -8.21
N ALA A 539 -8.48 -3.64 -8.68
CA ALA A 539 -9.04 -4.92 -9.05
C ALA A 539 -9.76 -5.60 -7.88
N LEU A 540 -9.43 -5.26 -6.62
CA LEU A 540 -10.15 -5.77 -5.45
C LEU A 540 -11.66 -5.50 -5.52
N GLY A 541 -12.08 -4.29 -5.92
CA GLY A 541 -13.51 -3.98 -6.05
C GLY A 541 -14.20 -4.79 -7.15
N TRP A 542 -13.58 -4.91 -8.32
CA TRP A 542 -14.04 -5.76 -9.42
C TRP A 542 -14.10 -7.24 -9.03
N TRP A 543 -13.11 -7.71 -8.28
CA TRP A 543 -13.03 -9.06 -7.77
C TRP A 543 -14.20 -9.35 -6.81
N LEU A 544 -14.45 -8.43 -5.87
CA LEU A 544 -15.58 -8.54 -4.95
C LEU A 544 -16.91 -8.56 -5.71
N PHE A 545 -17.06 -7.77 -6.77
CA PHE A 545 -18.27 -7.81 -7.61
C PHE A 545 -18.43 -9.17 -8.31
N LYS A 546 -17.38 -9.63 -9.02
CA LYS A 546 -17.37 -10.88 -9.80
C LYS A 546 -17.63 -12.10 -8.93
N TYR A 547 -17.07 -12.12 -7.72
CA TYR A 547 -17.18 -13.24 -6.77
C TYR A 547 -18.21 -12.99 -5.66
N HIS A 548 -19.10 -12.02 -5.86
CA HIS A 548 -20.28 -11.76 -5.02
C HIS A 548 -19.98 -11.47 -3.54
N GLY A 549 -18.84 -10.82 -3.25
CA GLY A 549 -18.58 -10.24 -1.94
C GLY A 549 -19.48 -9.02 -1.70
N GLU A 550 -20.25 -9.05 -0.62
CA GLU A 550 -21.12 -7.94 -0.18
C GLU A 550 -20.41 -6.98 0.77
N GLY A 551 -19.23 -7.37 1.26
CA GLY A 551 -18.42 -6.54 2.11
C GLY A 551 -16.94 -6.87 2.07
N TYR A 552 -16.13 -5.90 2.49
CA TYR A 552 -14.69 -6.02 2.61
C TYR A 552 -14.22 -5.57 3.99
N LEU A 553 -13.45 -6.42 4.65
CA LEU A 553 -12.85 -6.16 5.95
C LEU A 553 -11.34 -5.99 5.84
N TYR A 554 -10.77 -5.04 6.59
CA TYR A 554 -9.34 -4.89 6.75
C TYR A 554 -8.98 -4.54 8.20
N TRP A 555 -8.01 -5.27 8.76
CA TRP A 555 -7.82 -5.39 10.21
C TRP A 555 -7.09 -4.22 10.87
N ALA A 556 -6.41 -3.35 10.11
CA ALA A 556 -5.79 -2.14 10.63
C ALA A 556 -5.41 -1.16 9.52
N VAL A 557 -5.53 0.15 9.77
CA VAL A 557 -5.10 1.20 8.83
C VAL A 557 -3.98 2.10 9.36
N ASP A 558 -3.67 2.04 10.66
CA ASP A 558 -2.70 2.88 11.37
C ASP A 558 -1.75 2.07 12.27
N TYR A 559 -1.48 0.80 11.94
CA TYR A 559 -0.63 -0.10 12.75
C TYR A 559 0.87 0.23 12.66
N TRP A 560 1.25 1.41 13.13
CA TRP A 560 2.60 1.95 13.09
C TRP A 560 3.49 1.42 14.22
N ASN A 561 3.59 0.08 14.34
CA ASN A 561 4.51 -0.59 15.27
C ASN A 561 5.98 -0.19 15.04
N ILE A 562 6.28 0.17 13.80
CA ILE A 562 7.52 0.80 13.36
C ILE A 562 7.11 2.10 12.67
N ASN A 563 7.98 3.11 12.69
CA ASN A 563 7.70 4.37 11.98
C ASN A 563 7.66 4.09 10.46
N PRO A 564 6.50 4.20 9.80
CA PRO A 564 6.34 3.82 8.39
C PRO A 564 7.06 4.77 7.43
N TRP A 565 7.57 5.92 7.90
CA TRP A 565 8.46 6.79 7.13
C TRP A 565 9.90 6.28 7.08
N LEU A 566 10.29 5.38 8.00
CA LEU A 566 11.65 4.84 8.10
C LEU A 566 11.75 3.40 7.59
N ASP A 567 10.67 2.64 7.63
CA ASP A 567 10.58 1.29 7.07
C ASP A 567 9.12 0.96 6.72
N ALA A 568 8.88 0.51 5.48
CA ALA A 568 7.57 0.08 5.03
C ALA A 568 7.15 -1.28 5.61
N GLU A 569 8.07 -2.09 6.17
CA GLU A 569 7.81 -3.43 6.73
C GLU A 569 7.10 -3.36 8.10
N THR A 570 5.93 -2.70 8.18
CA THR A 570 5.14 -2.55 9.42
C THR A 570 4.68 -3.87 10.02
N LEU A 571 4.61 -4.92 9.20
CA LEU A 571 4.57 -6.32 9.61
C LEU A 571 5.69 -7.09 8.90
N VAL A 572 6.37 -7.98 9.61
CA VAL A 572 7.52 -8.74 9.10
C VAL A 572 7.17 -9.46 7.79
N GLY A 573 7.94 -9.18 6.74
CA GLY A 573 7.80 -9.71 5.39
C GLY A 573 6.71 -9.06 4.54
N CYS A 574 6.03 -8.02 5.05
CA CYS A 574 4.81 -7.47 4.46
C CYS A 574 4.87 -5.93 4.44
N ASN A 575 5.40 -5.34 3.36
CA ASN A 575 5.49 -3.89 3.21
C ASN A 575 4.11 -3.23 3.04
N GLY A 576 3.77 -2.33 3.96
CA GLY A 576 2.52 -1.58 3.98
C GLY A 576 1.38 -2.22 4.76
N GLU A 577 1.60 -3.43 5.30
CA GLU A 577 0.55 -4.14 6.01
C GLU A 577 0.18 -3.46 7.34
N GLY A 578 -1.11 -3.24 7.54
CA GLY A 578 -1.69 -2.51 8.65
C GLY A 578 -1.55 -0.99 8.52
N THR A 579 -1.03 -0.47 7.42
CA THR A 579 -0.84 0.98 7.21
C THR A 579 -1.49 1.41 5.90
N LEU A 580 -2.58 2.18 5.98
CA LEU A 580 -3.20 2.89 4.85
C LEU A 580 -3.24 4.40 5.06
N PHE A 581 -3.05 4.84 6.30
CA PHE A 581 -2.82 6.24 6.64
C PHE A 581 -1.47 6.36 7.35
N TYR A 582 -0.71 7.41 7.02
CA TYR A 582 0.62 7.66 7.55
C TYR A 582 0.57 8.69 8.67
N PRO A 583 1.39 8.57 9.73
CA PRO A 583 1.45 9.59 10.77
C PRO A 583 1.93 10.91 10.16
N ALA A 584 1.26 12.01 10.49
CA ALA A 584 1.73 13.32 10.08
C ALA A 584 3.07 13.64 10.78
N PRO A 585 4.14 14.01 10.05
CA PRO A 585 5.44 14.32 10.66
C PRO A 585 5.43 15.52 11.62
N ASP A 586 4.40 16.37 11.56
CA ASP A 586 4.21 17.52 12.45
C ASP A 586 3.60 17.15 13.81
N HIS A 587 3.16 15.89 13.98
CA HIS A 587 2.51 15.37 15.19
C HIS A 587 1.24 16.16 15.61
N GLN A 588 0.59 16.83 14.67
CA GLN A 588 -0.58 17.69 14.89
C GLN A 588 -1.66 17.48 13.84
N SER A 589 -1.27 17.30 12.58
CA SER A 589 -2.22 17.08 11.49
C SER A 589 -2.83 15.68 11.57
N LEU A 590 -4.00 15.52 10.95
CA LEU A 590 -4.57 14.19 10.75
C LEU A 590 -3.60 13.32 9.93
N PRO A 591 -3.68 11.98 10.11
CA PRO A 591 -2.89 11.05 9.32
C PRO A 591 -3.09 11.27 7.81
N TYR A 592 -2.01 11.15 7.04
CA TYR A 592 -2.05 11.35 5.60
C TYR A 592 -2.60 10.10 4.89
N PRO A 593 -3.57 10.22 3.97
CA PRO A 593 -3.98 9.10 3.13
C PRO A 593 -2.84 8.68 2.20
N CYS A 594 -3.03 7.60 1.45
CA CYS A 594 -2.03 7.10 0.52
C CYS A 594 -2.61 6.78 -0.86
N ILE A 595 -1.73 6.51 -1.83
CA ILE A 595 -2.08 6.08 -3.17
C ILE A 595 -3.01 4.86 -3.10
N ARG A 596 -2.74 3.89 -2.22
CA ARG A 596 -3.61 2.71 -2.04
C ARG A 596 -5.02 3.09 -1.61
N THR A 597 -5.21 4.05 -0.70
CA THR A 597 -6.56 4.52 -0.34
C THR A 597 -7.30 5.18 -1.50
N ALA A 598 -6.59 5.93 -2.36
CA ALA A 598 -7.19 6.54 -3.56
C ALA A 598 -7.58 5.47 -4.58
N ILE A 599 -6.75 4.46 -4.79
CA ILE A 599 -7.03 3.38 -5.74
C ILE A 599 -8.12 2.42 -5.23
N LEU A 600 -8.14 2.14 -3.92
CA LEU A 600 -9.19 1.32 -3.30
C LEU A 600 -10.55 2.00 -3.42
N ARG A 601 -10.60 3.32 -3.24
CA ARG A 601 -11.79 4.13 -3.50
C ARG A 601 -12.29 3.89 -4.92
N ASP A 602 -11.44 4.04 -5.94
CA ASP A 602 -11.84 3.82 -7.34
C ASP A 602 -12.42 2.41 -7.54
N GLY A 603 -11.80 1.38 -6.95
CA GLY A 603 -12.31 0.02 -7.03
C GLY A 603 -13.69 -0.17 -6.36
N PHE A 604 -13.93 0.49 -5.23
CA PHE A 604 -15.21 0.42 -4.53
C PHE A 604 -16.30 1.26 -5.22
N GLU A 605 -15.94 2.38 -5.84
CA GLU A 605 -16.81 3.16 -6.71
C GLU A 605 -17.19 2.37 -7.97
N ASP A 606 -16.21 1.68 -8.60
CA ASP A 606 -16.44 0.76 -9.72
C ASP A 606 -17.44 -0.36 -9.33
N TYR A 607 -17.29 -0.94 -8.13
CA TYR A 607 -18.24 -1.94 -7.60
C TYR A 607 -19.67 -1.39 -7.56
N ASP A 608 -19.84 -0.18 -7.02
CA ASP A 608 -21.17 0.44 -6.91
C ASP A 608 -21.76 0.76 -8.29
N LEU A 609 -20.95 1.23 -9.23
CA LEU A 609 -21.37 1.43 -10.63
C LEU A 609 -21.80 0.12 -11.28
N LEU A 610 -21.06 -0.96 -11.09
CA LEU A 610 -21.39 -2.29 -11.62
C LEU A 610 -22.70 -2.82 -11.02
N GLN A 611 -22.94 -2.60 -9.72
CA GLN A 611 -24.22 -2.92 -9.09
C GLN A 611 -25.37 -2.09 -9.67
N LEU A 612 -25.18 -0.78 -9.88
CA LEU A 612 -26.19 0.06 -10.53
C LEU A 612 -26.45 -0.37 -11.98
N LEU A 613 -25.41 -0.79 -12.70
CA LEU A 613 -25.52 -1.32 -14.06
C LEU A 613 -26.34 -2.63 -14.07
N LYS A 614 -26.03 -3.55 -13.15
CA LYS A 614 -26.76 -4.82 -12.97
C LYS A 614 -28.24 -4.58 -12.64
N GLU A 615 -28.53 -3.63 -11.76
CA GLU A 615 -29.91 -3.27 -11.39
C GLU A 615 -30.70 -2.64 -12.54
N LYS A 616 -30.02 -1.81 -13.34
CA LYS A 616 -30.63 -1.19 -14.52
C LYS A 616 -30.89 -2.20 -15.64
N PHE A 617 -30.04 -3.24 -15.74
CA PHE A 617 -30.05 -4.22 -16.83
C PHE A 617 -29.99 -5.68 -16.33
N PRO A 618 -30.97 -6.16 -15.54
CA PRO A 618 -30.88 -7.45 -14.84
C PRO A 618 -30.92 -8.69 -15.74
N ALA A 619 -31.32 -8.55 -17.01
CA ALA A 619 -31.41 -9.63 -18.00
C ALA A 619 -31.03 -9.13 -19.40
N THR A 620 -29.90 -8.42 -19.51
CA THR A 620 -29.41 -7.90 -20.79
C THR A 620 -28.69 -8.97 -21.61
N ASP A 621 -28.92 -8.97 -22.92
CA ASP A 621 -28.13 -9.75 -23.89
C ASP A 621 -27.06 -8.88 -24.60
N ASP A 622 -26.91 -7.62 -24.17
CA ASP A 622 -25.88 -6.72 -24.71
C ASP A 622 -24.48 -7.24 -24.36
N PRO A 623 -23.62 -7.53 -25.34
CA PRO A 623 -22.32 -8.15 -25.10
C PRO A 623 -21.36 -7.24 -24.33
N GLU A 624 -21.46 -5.92 -24.48
CA GLU A 624 -20.60 -4.96 -23.77
C GLU A 624 -20.99 -4.89 -22.29
N ILE A 625 -22.30 -4.82 -22.00
CA ILE A 625 -22.79 -4.84 -20.62
C ILE A 625 -22.45 -6.18 -19.96
N GLN A 626 -22.60 -7.30 -20.67
CA GLN A 626 -22.22 -8.61 -20.15
C GLN A 626 -20.71 -8.70 -19.87
N HIS A 627 -19.86 -8.16 -20.74
CA HIS A 627 -18.41 -8.11 -20.53
C HIS A 627 -18.05 -7.37 -19.23
N LEU A 628 -18.65 -6.20 -19.00
CA LEU A 628 -18.47 -5.43 -17.76
C LEU A 628 -19.01 -6.17 -16.53
N LEU A 629 -20.23 -6.72 -16.60
CA LEU A 629 -20.85 -7.46 -15.49
C LEU A 629 -20.13 -8.78 -15.16
N ASN A 630 -19.34 -9.32 -16.09
CA ASN A 630 -18.46 -10.47 -15.85
C ASN A 630 -17.07 -10.06 -15.38
N ALA A 631 -16.77 -8.75 -15.31
CA ALA A 631 -15.45 -8.20 -15.02
C ALA A 631 -14.34 -8.76 -15.93
N ASP A 632 -14.69 -9.04 -17.18
CA ASP A 632 -13.77 -9.57 -18.17
C ASP A 632 -12.69 -8.52 -18.52
N GLY A 633 -11.45 -8.94 -18.75
CA GLY A 633 -10.32 -8.04 -19.04
C GLY A 633 -9.72 -7.35 -17.81
N ILE A 634 -10.42 -7.35 -16.67
CA ILE A 634 -9.89 -6.88 -15.37
C ILE A 634 -9.52 -8.06 -14.48
N VAL A 635 -10.45 -9.02 -14.30
CA VAL A 635 -10.26 -10.20 -13.45
C VAL A 635 -10.42 -11.47 -14.30
N ASP A 636 -9.30 -12.05 -14.71
CA ASP A 636 -9.26 -13.30 -15.50
C ASP A 636 -9.49 -14.55 -14.64
N GLY A 637 -9.19 -14.45 -13.35
CA GLY A 637 -9.38 -15.49 -12.36
C GLY A 637 -9.08 -15.00 -10.95
N PRO A 638 -9.22 -15.85 -9.92
CA PRO A 638 -9.12 -15.42 -8.53
C PRO A 638 -7.76 -14.81 -8.17
N GLN A 639 -6.69 -15.38 -8.75
CA GLN A 639 -5.30 -14.99 -8.60
C GLN A 639 -4.73 -14.29 -9.85
N ASN A 640 -5.56 -14.04 -10.86
CA ASN A 640 -5.11 -13.49 -12.13
C ASN A 640 -6.00 -12.30 -12.50
N TYR A 641 -5.40 -11.12 -12.47
CA TYR A 641 -6.04 -9.87 -12.87
C TYR A 641 -5.03 -9.07 -13.66
N ASN A 642 -5.49 -8.02 -14.32
CA ASN A 642 -4.61 -7.14 -15.08
C ASN A 642 -3.63 -6.40 -14.15
N GLN A 643 -2.42 -6.94 -14.04
CA GLN A 643 -1.35 -6.37 -13.21
C GLN A 643 -0.69 -5.16 -13.88
N THR A 644 -0.71 -5.10 -15.21
CA THR A 644 0.02 -4.05 -15.94
C THR A 644 -0.83 -2.83 -16.24
N GLY A 645 -2.17 -2.94 -16.15
CA GLY A 645 -3.16 -1.84 -16.14
C GLY A 645 -3.26 -0.98 -17.38
N ASP A 646 -2.20 -0.88 -18.18
CA ASP A 646 -1.92 0.33 -18.96
C ASP A 646 -1.33 0.00 -20.36
N GLN A 647 -1.43 -1.24 -20.85
CA GLN A 647 -0.92 -1.63 -22.18
C GLN A 647 -1.98 -1.87 -23.26
N ASP A 648 -3.29 -1.73 -22.98
CA ASP A 648 -4.34 -1.68 -24.00
C ASP A 648 -5.48 -0.76 -23.57
#